data_AF-A0A835H5Z3-F1
#
_entry.id   AF-A0A835H5Z3-F1
#
_cell.length_a   1.000
_cell.length_b   1.000
_cell.length_c   1.000
_cell.angle_alpha   90.00
_cell.angle_beta   90.00
_cell.angle_gamma   90.00
#
_symmetry.space_group_name_H-M   'P 1'
#
loop_
_entity.id
_entity.type
_entity.pdbx_description
1 polymer ?
#
loop_
_entity_poly.entity_id
_entity_poly.type
_entity_poly.pdbx_seq_one_letter_code
_entity_poly.pdbx_strand_id
1 'polypeptide(L)'
;MTLILSTATPIINNKLLITNPLFFPAKSLNPINKLSKFSTSLHVSTPLTPPSFTTTPKEEENEETSSSSTKFSWRDNWYPVSLIEDLDTKLPTPFQLLNREIVLWKDRVSGDWVAFDDKCPHRLAPLSEGRIDEDGNLQCSYHGWSFSKGGSCVKIPQANSDGPEARAVNSPRACVTKFPTLVSQGLLFVWPDENGWEKASATKPPMLPEDFDSPEFSTVTIQRDLFYGYDTLMENVSDPSHIDFAHHKVTGRRDRAKPLPFKLESSGALGFAGSNDGNPRITAEFIAPCYYINKIEIDTKLPIFGEQKWAIWICSFNIPMAPGKTRSIVCSARNFFQFTMPGPAWWQVFPRWQEHWTSNKVYDGDMIVLQGQEKTFLSKSLETSADVNEQYSKITFTPTQADRFVLAFRNWLRRHGNNQPEWFGVANQQQLLPSTTFTKRQMLDRFEQHTLKCSSCKGAYGAFQTLQKVLLGATVIFAATAGIPSDLKLRLVLSGLALASAALAYAVHELEKNFVYVDYICTESFVCTGNGSIVLKIGLVKDERYAMEDEGGSDVLDNSFKQMTIGKPPRDPLGMRHCVSSNRLVDGSESDSEIEFRGLKSPSDGKHFLPIFRSGSWSEIGPKSYMEDEHICVDNLHKHLGAFADFPSPGAFYGVFDGHNGSDAALFTQKHILKFIVEDSHFSTNVKKAIKSGFIKADHAFADACSLDNSSGTTVLTALIFGRNMVVANAGDCRAVLGKRGRAVELSKDHKPNCTSEKLRIERLGGIIYDGYLNGQLSVARALGDWHIKGSKASICPLSAEPELKETYLTEEDEFLILACDGLWDVMSSQCAVTIVRKELMLHNDPQRCSKELVREALKRNSCDNLTAVVICFSPDPPPKIEIPKTRWRRSVSADGINYLKGFLDNA
;
A
#
# COMPACT_ATOMS: atom_id res chain seq x y z
N MET A 1 34.41 -4.84 -0.69
CA MET A 1 34.99 -6.02 0.00
C MET A 1 34.69 -5.88 1.49
N THR A 2 34.56 -6.99 2.24
CA THR A 2 34.11 -7.00 3.65
C THR A 2 32.64 -6.57 3.87
N LEU A 3 31.66 -7.42 3.48
CA LEU A 3 30.32 -7.48 4.11
C LEU A 3 29.41 -8.68 3.70
N ILE A 4 29.99 -9.85 3.37
CA ILE A 4 29.21 -11.11 3.24
C ILE A 4 29.98 -12.23 3.96
N LEU A 5 29.95 -12.23 5.29
CA LEU A 5 30.47 -13.32 6.14
C LEU A 5 29.93 -13.17 7.59
N SER A 6 28.63 -13.43 7.79
CA SER A 6 28.02 -13.46 9.14
C SER A 6 26.67 -14.19 9.17
N THR A 7 26.68 -15.51 8.96
CA THR A 7 25.54 -16.41 9.28
C THR A 7 25.97 -17.87 9.49
N ALA A 8 27.15 -18.10 10.05
CA ALA A 8 27.58 -19.43 10.48
C ALA A 8 28.56 -19.36 11.67
N THR A 9 28.14 -19.90 12.81
CA THR A 9 29.03 -20.33 13.90
C THR A 9 28.72 -21.79 14.22
N PRO A 10 29.75 -22.59 14.52
CA PRO A 10 29.74 -23.19 15.85
C PRO A 10 31.02 -22.94 16.64
N ILE A 11 30.92 -23.25 17.93
CA ILE A 11 31.93 -23.06 18.98
C ILE A 11 33.15 -23.97 18.76
N ILE A 12 34.36 -23.44 19.00
CA ILE A 12 35.47 -24.13 19.71
C ILE A 12 36.43 -23.06 20.27
N ASN A 13 36.89 -23.26 21.51
CA ASN A 13 37.91 -22.41 22.14
C ASN A 13 39.31 -22.91 21.80
N ASN A 14 40.25 -22.00 21.54
CA ASN A 14 41.47 -21.93 22.36
C ASN A 14 42.26 -20.62 22.18
N LYS A 15 43.06 -20.29 23.20
CA LYS A 15 43.99 -19.14 23.20
C LYS A 15 45.35 -19.55 22.64
N LEU A 16 46.05 -18.62 22.01
CA LEU A 16 47.45 -18.31 22.37
C LEU A 16 47.77 -16.84 22.07
N LEU A 17 48.82 -16.31 22.71
CA LEU A 17 49.29 -14.93 22.53
C LEU A 17 50.43 -14.88 21.51
N ILE A 18 50.76 -13.68 21.00
CA ILE A 18 52.12 -13.12 21.04
C ILE A 18 52.11 -11.60 20.81
N THR A 19 53.14 -10.94 21.32
CA THR A 19 53.28 -9.53 21.73
C THR A 19 53.47 -8.46 20.64
N ASN A 20 53.05 -7.22 20.94
CA ASN A 20 53.59 -5.97 20.35
C ASN A 20 55.07 -5.75 20.76
N PRO A 21 55.85 -4.99 19.97
CA PRO A 21 56.30 -3.65 20.43
C PRO A 21 56.44 -2.61 19.27
N LEU A 22 56.77 -1.31 19.42
CA LEU A 22 56.62 -0.23 20.44
C LEU A 22 57.09 1.09 19.74
N PHE A 23 56.45 2.25 20.02
CA PHE A 23 57.01 3.63 20.20
C PHE A 23 58.03 4.26 19.19
N PHE A 24 58.14 5.58 18.91
CA PHE A 24 57.41 6.85 19.17
C PHE A 24 57.89 7.94 18.12
N PRO A 25 57.61 9.28 18.19
CA PRO A 25 57.61 10.20 17.02
C PRO A 25 58.71 11.30 16.98
N ALA A 26 58.74 12.15 15.91
CA ALA A 26 59.08 13.60 16.02
C ALA A 26 58.77 14.51 14.79
N LYS A 27 58.05 15.62 15.05
CA LYS A 27 58.23 17.04 14.62
C LYS A 27 58.70 17.44 13.19
N SER A 28 57.78 18.09 12.46
CA SER A 28 57.82 19.49 11.96
C SER A 28 59.16 20.20 11.68
N LEU A 29 59.31 20.74 10.45
CA LEU A 29 60.12 21.94 10.14
C LEU A 29 59.60 22.71 8.89
N ASN A 30 59.83 24.02 8.87
CA ASN A 30 59.54 25.07 7.86
C ASN A 30 60.53 26.24 8.18
N PRO A 31 60.73 27.35 7.40
CA PRO A 31 59.89 27.98 6.36
C PRO A 31 60.66 28.65 5.15
N ILE A 32 60.01 29.63 4.47
CA ILE A 32 60.54 30.85 3.78
C ILE A 32 60.47 30.96 2.23
N ASN A 33 59.38 31.59 1.78
CA ASN A 33 59.23 32.73 0.85
C ASN A 33 59.94 32.82 -0.53
N LYS A 34 59.11 33.02 -1.58
CA LYS A 34 59.14 34.25 -2.43
C LYS A 34 57.75 34.61 -3.01
N LEU A 35 57.64 35.79 -3.65
CA LEU A 35 56.54 36.71 -3.28
C LEU A 35 56.04 37.67 -4.42
N SER A 36 54.85 37.41 -4.99
CA SER A 36 54.01 38.41 -5.72
C SER A 36 52.53 38.07 -5.56
N LYS A 37 51.60 38.93 -5.07
CA LYS A 37 51.18 40.31 -5.45
C LYS A 37 50.50 40.36 -6.83
N PHE A 38 49.27 40.87 -7.00
CA PHE A 38 48.31 41.52 -6.08
C PHE A 38 46.84 41.33 -6.57
N SER A 39 45.87 41.49 -5.64
CA SER A 39 44.58 42.26 -5.70
C SER A 39 43.97 42.66 -7.08
N THR A 40 42.65 42.76 -7.30
CA THR A 40 41.53 43.14 -6.38
C THR A 40 40.16 42.54 -6.82
N SER A 41 39.04 43.12 -6.36
CA SER A 41 37.68 42.54 -6.31
C SER A 41 36.73 42.90 -7.46
N LEU A 42 35.55 42.24 -7.44
CA LEU A 42 34.26 42.59 -8.06
C LEU A 42 34.15 42.59 -9.59
N HIS A 43 33.28 41.71 -10.11
CA HIS A 43 31.93 42.15 -10.52
C HIS A 43 30.92 41.00 -10.61
N VAL A 44 29.65 41.30 -10.36
CA VAL A 44 28.50 40.49 -10.81
C VAL A 44 28.03 41.06 -12.15
N SER A 45 27.63 40.21 -13.08
CA SER A 45 27.16 40.62 -14.42
C SER A 45 26.00 39.74 -14.89
N THR A 46 24.86 40.36 -15.17
CA THR A 46 23.71 39.74 -15.84
C THR A 46 23.85 39.83 -17.37
N PRO A 47 23.52 38.76 -18.12
CA PRO A 47 23.28 38.85 -19.57
C PRO A 47 21.87 39.35 -19.90
N LEU A 48 21.77 40.13 -20.97
CA LEU A 48 20.58 40.89 -21.41
C LEU A 48 19.55 40.06 -22.18
N THR A 49 18.31 40.56 -22.21
CA THR A 49 17.24 40.14 -23.12
C THR A 49 17.43 40.70 -24.55
N PRO A 50 17.33 39.88 -25.61
CA PRO A 50 17.11 40.34 -26.99
C PRO A 50 15.60 40.25 -27.39
N PRO A 51 15.17 40.85 -28.52
CA PRO A 51 13.89 41.56 -28.56
C PRO A 51 12.68 40.78 -29.11
N SER A 52 11.50 41.32 -28.82
CA SER A 52 10.22 40.93 -29.41
C SER A 52 10.16 41.18 -30.91
N PHE A 53 9.91 40.13 -31.70
CA PHE A 53 9.57 40.23 -33.12
C PHE A 53 8.10 39.85 -33.35
N THR A 54 7.36 40.74 -34.00
CA THR A 54 5.98 40.51 -34.43
C THR A 54 5.97 39.67 -35.69
N THR A 55 5.28 38.52 -35.69
CA THR A 55 5.05 37.70 -36.89
C THR A 55 3.63 37.83 -37.40
N THR A 56 3.47 38.45 -38.56
CA THR A 56 2.31 38.23 -39.44
C THR A 56 2.46 36.90 -40.20
N PRO A 57 1.36 36.25 -40.60
CA PRO A 57 1.42 34.94 -41.24
C PRO A 57 1.86 35.02 -42.70
N LYS A 58 2.70 34.05 -43.09
CA LYS A 58 2.92 33.55 -44.46
C LYS A 58 2.95 32.03 -44.35
N GLU A 59 1.96 31.36 -44.92
CA GLU A 59 1.91 30.84 -46.31
C GLU A 59 2.68 29.53 -46.43
N GLU A 60 2.00 28.52 -46.96
CA GLU A 60 2.44 27.12 -47.04
C GLU A 60 3.28 26.90 -48.29
N GLU A 61 4.47 26.29 -48.17
CA GLU A 61 5.18 25.69 -49.30
C GLU A 61 5.29 24.17 -49.09
N ASN A 62 4.93 23.41 -50.12
CA ASN A 62 4.90 21.95 -50.09
C ASN A 62 6.26 21.38 -50.49
N GLU A 63 6.86 20.51 -49.67
CA GLU A 63 7.88 19.56 -50.10
C GLU A 63 7.31 18.14 -50.08
N GLU A 64 6.91 17.61 -51.23
CA GLU A 64 6.48 16.23 -51.36
C GLU A 64 7.66 15.26 -51.53
N THR A 65 7.80 14.36 -50.56
CA THR A 65 8.35 12.99 -50.70
C THR A 65 9.82 12.78 -51.09
N SER A 66 10.59 12.18 -50.16
CA SER A 66 11.19 10.85 -50.40
C SER A 66 11.93 10.26 -49.18
N SER A 67 11.27 10.14 -48.03
CA SER A 67 11.60 9.05 -47.09
C SER A 67 10.36 8.59 -46.33
N SER A 68 10.15 7.28 -46.20
CA SER A 68 9.00 6.72 -45.49
C SER A 68 9.25 6.77 -43.98
N SER A 69 8.71 7.77 -43.30
CA SER A 69 8.78 7.88 -41.84
C SER A 69 8.06 6.71 -41.18
N THR A 70 8.82 5.81 -40.56
CA THR A 70 8.31 4.60 -39.92
C THR A 70 7.52 4.94 -38.66
N LYS A 71 6.22 5.12 -38.81
CA LYS A 71 5.29 5.35 -37.70
C LYS A 71 5.26 4.12 -36.79
N PHE A 72 5.51 4.34 -35.49
CA PHE A 72 5.40 3.30 -34.47
C PHE A 72 3.93 2.86 -34.29
N SER A 73 3.74 1.58 -33.93
CA SER A 73 2.45 0.92 -33.75
C SER A 73 2.53 -0.01 -32.55
N TRP A 74 1.71 0.23 -31.51
CA TRP A 74 1.73 -0.58 -30.28
C TRP A 74 1.39 -2.04 -30.54
N ARG A 75 0.53 -2.32 -31.52
CA ARG A 75 0.07 -3.68 -31.83
C ARG A 75 1.04 -4.49 -32.69
N ASP A 76 1.92 -3.81 -33.43
CA ASP A 76 2.83 -4.44 -34.38
C ASP A 76 4.20 -4.77 -33.77
N ASN A 77 4.20 -5.38 -32.59
CA ASN A 77 5.42 -5.69 -31.84
C ASN A 77 5.31 -6.98 -31.02
N TRP A 78 6.47 -7.60 -30.76
CA TRP A 78 6.62 -8.75 -29.87
C TRP A 78 6.73 -8.31 -28.39
N TYR A 79 5.88 -8.85 -27.52
CA TYR A 79 5.92 -8.61 -26.07
C TYR A 79 6.28 -9.90 -25.30
N PRO A 80 7.34 -9.93 -24.48
CA PRO A 80 7.68 -11.08 -23.66
C PRO A 80 6.74 -11.17 -22.45
N VAL A 81 5.77 -12.08 -22.48
CA VAL A 81 4.69 -12.15 -21.49
C VAL A 81 5.08 -12.93 -20.22
N SER A 82 6.02 -13.87 -20.30
CA SER A 82 6.54 -14.63 -19.15
C SER A 82 7.89 -15.29 -19.43
N LEU A 83 8.64 -15.58 -18.36
CA LEU A 83 9.72 -16.57 -18.38
C LEU A 83 9.16 -17.99 -18.58
N ILE A 84 9.79 -18.82 -19.43
CA ILE A 84 9.31 -20.19 -19.72
C ILE A 84 9.61 -21.19 -18.60
N GLU A 85 10.59 -20.90 -17.74
CA GLU A 85 10.92 -21.66 -16.53
C GLU A 85 9.89 -21.50 -15.40
N ASP A 86 9.00 -20.52 -15.53
CA ASP A 86 8.00 -20.14 -14.53
C ASP A 86 6.57 -20.60 -14.89
N LEU A 87 6.34 -20.99 -16.15
CA LEU A 87 5.03 -21.45 -16.63
C LEU A 87 4.83 -22.96 -16.39
N ASP A 88 3.68 -23.36 -15.83
CA ASP A 88 3.34 -24.78 -15.69
C ASP A 88 2.84 -25.37 -17.01
N THR A 89 3.67 -26.22 -17.63
CA THR A 89 3.34 -26.96 -18.86
C THR A 89 2.06 -27.80 -18.82
N LYS A 90 1.47 -28.05 -17.64
CA LYS A 90 0.27 -28.88 -17.47
C LYS A 90 -1.02 -28.08 -17.38
N LEU A 91 -0.95 -26.77 -17.14
CA LEU A 91 -2.08 -25.90 -16.85
C LEU A 91 -2.11 -24.69 -17.79
N PRO A 92 -3.30 -24.24 -18.23
CA PRO A 92 -3.42 -22.94 -18.83
C PRO A 92 -3.09 -21.83 -17.80
N THR A 93 -2.50 -20.75 -18.28
CA THR A 93 -2.04 -19.61 -17.45
C THR A 93 -2.65 -18.31 -17.99
N PRO A 94 -3.38 -17.53 -17.17
CA PRO A 94 -3.91 -16.23 -17.59
C PRO A 94 -2.81 -15.18 -17.66
N PHE A 95 -2.89 -14.31 -18.67
CA PHE A 95 -2.12 -13.07 -18.78
C PHE A 95 -3.00 -11.95 -19.36
N GLN A 96 -2.53 -10.71 -19.27
CA GLN A 96 -3.23 -9.54 -19.79
C GLN A 96 -2.23 -8.63 -20.51
N LEU A 97 -2.50 -8.31 -21.77
CA LEU A 97 -1.59 -7.56 -22.66
C LEU A 97 -2.38 -6.45 -23.35
N LEU A 98 -1.95 -5.19 -23.22
CA LEU A 98 -2.65 -4.02 -23.79
C LEU A 98 -4.16 -4.00 -23.45
N ASN A 99 -4.53 -4.35 -22.22
CA ASN A 99 -5.92 -4.50 -21.72
C ASN A 99 -6.72 -5.68 -22.33
N ARG A 100 -6.09 -6.55 -23.12
CA ARG A 100 -6.67 -7.79 -23.64
C ARG A 100 -6.30 -8.98 -22.75
N GLU A 101 -7.29 -9.79 -22.37
CA GLU A 101 -7.07 -11.01 -21.59
C GLU A 101 -6.70 -12.17 -22.52
N ILE A 102 -5.58 -12.85 -22.24
CA ILE A 102 -5.05 -13.96 -23.05
C ILE A 102 -4.70 -15.16 -22.18
N VAL A 103 -4.92 -16.35 -22.70
CA VAL A 103 -4.56 -17.63 -22.06
C VAL A 103 -3.35 -18.24 -22.76
N LEU A 104 -2.32 -18.54 -21.97
CA LEU A 104 -1.07 -19.16 -22.38
C LEU A 104 -1.09 -20.63 -21.96
N TRP A 105 -0.84 -21.56 -22.87
CA TRP A 105 -0.77 -22.99 -22.56
C TRP A 105 0.21 -23.71 -23.49
N LYS A 106 0.70 -24.88 -23.07
CA LYS A 106 1.66 -25.66 -23.86
C LYS A 106 0.97 -26.83 -24.58
N ASP A 107 1.04 -26.84 -25.90
CA ASP A 107 0.57 -27.94 -26.72
C ASP A 107 1.40 -29.21 -26.41
N ARG A 108 0.73 -30.34 -26.18
CA ARG A 108 1.40 -31.59 -25.79
C ARG A 108 1.93 -32.40 -26.98
N VAL A 109 1.48 -32.10 -28.20
CA VAL A 109 1.77 -32.89 -29.40
C VAL A 109 3.00 -32.35 -30.13
N SER A 110 3.15 -31.03 -30.24
CA SER A 110 4.36 -30.39 -30.78
C SER A 110 5.26 -29.76 -29.72
N GLY A 111 4.76 -29.52 -28.50
CA GLY A 111 5.53 -28.82 -27.46
C GLY A 111 5.55 -27.30 -27.60
N ASP A 112 4.79 -26.72 -28.53
CA ASP A 112 4.70 -25.26 -28.74
C ASP A 112 3.99 -24.58 -27.57
N TRP A 113 4.37 -23.34 -27.25
CA TRP A 113 3.52 -22.46 -26.44
C TRP A 113 2.48 -21.76 -27.34
N VAL A 114 1.23 -21.77 -26.89
CA VAL A 114 0.06 -21.28 -27.63
C VAL A 114 -0.61 -20.17 -26.82
N ALA A 115 -0.95 -19.07 -27.48
CA ALA A 115 -1.70 -17.95 -26.91
C ALA A 115 -3.06 -17.79 -27.61
N PHE A 116 -4.13 -17.79 -26.83
CA PHE A 116 -5.50 -17.51 -27.28
C PHE A 116 -6.09 -16.32 -26.53
N ASP A 117 -7.15 -15.74 -27.10
CA ASP A 117 -8.03 -14.77 -26.44
C ASP A 117 -8.78 -15.49 -25.30
N ASP A 118 -8.75 -15.00 -24.06
CA ASP A 118 -9.16 -15.77 -22.86
C ASP A 118 -10.67 -15.84 -22.64
N LYS A 119 -11.43 -16.19 -23.69
CA LYS A 119 -12.89 -16.32 -23.63
C LYS A 119 -13.42 -17.40 -24.56
N CYS A 120 -14.15 -18.35 -23.98
CA CYS A 120 -14.80 -19.43 -24.71
C CYS A 120 -15.93 -18.88 -25.61
N PRO A 121 -15.91 -19.09 -26.94
CA PRO A 121 -16.88 -18.50 -27.87
C PRO A 121 -18.34 -18.92 -27.63
N HIS A 122 -18.57 -20.00 -26.86
CA HIS A 122 -19.92 -20.43 -26.45
C HIS A 122 -20.61 -19.41 -25.52
N ARG A 123 -19.97 -18.99 -24.41
CA ARG A 123 -20.57 -18.09 -23.38
C ARG A 123 -19.58 -17.16 -22.68
N LEU A 124 -18.44 -16.88 -23.30
CA LEU A 124 -17.40 -15.96 -22.81
C LEU A 124 -16.79 -16.31 -21.43
N ALA A 125 -16.91 -17.55 -20.98
CA ALA A 125 -16.21 -18.02 -19.78
C ALA A 125 -14.70 -18.12 -20.05
N PRO A 126 -13.83 -17.81 -19.06
CA PRO A 126 -12.39 -17.90 -19.22
C PRO A 126 -11.94 -19.32 -19.61
N LEU A 127 -10.90 -19.37 -20.44
CA LEU A 127 -10.23 -20.60 -20.85
C LEU A 127 -9.00 -20.89 -19.97
N SER A 128 -8.47 -19.87 -19.29
CA SER A 128 -7.47 -19.96 -18.22
C SER A 128 -7.95 -20.73 -16.98
N GLU A 129 -9.24 -20.67 -16.67
CA GLU A 129 -9.91 -21.54 -15.68
C GLU A 129 -10.21 -22.95 -16.22
N GLY A 130 -9.71 -23.28 -17.42
CA GLY A 130 -9.87 -24.57 -18.10
C GLY A 130 -8.83 -25.61 -17.72
N ARG A 131 -8.61 -26.58 -18.61
CA ARG A 131 -7.54 -27.58 -18.50
C ARG A 131 -7.02 -27.99 -19.88
N ILE A 132 -5.83 -28.58 -19.92
CA ILE A 132 -5.39 -29.36 -21.09
C ILE A 132 -6.03 -30.75 -20.98
N ASP A 133 -6.73 -31.20 -22.02
CA ASP A 133 -7.37 -32.53 -22.04
C ASP A 133 -6.41 -33.66 -22.48
N GLU A 134 -6.94 -34.89 -22.47
CA GLU A 134 -6.19 -36.12 -22.79
C GLU A 134 -5.68 -36.12 -24.24
N ASP A 135 -6.47 -35.56 -25.15
CA ASP A 135 -6.16 -35.35 -26.56
C ASP A 135 -5.14 -34.20 -26.78
N GLY A 136 -4.73 -33.51 -25.70
CA GLY A 136 -3.75 -32.42 -25.72
C GLY A 136 -4.32 -31.04 -26.12
N ASN A 137 -5.63 -30.85 -26.10
CA ASN A 137 -6.32 -29.62 -26.49
C ASN A 137 -6.66 -28.75 -25.27
N LEU A 138 -6.90 -27.44 -25.47
CA LEU A 138 -7.40 -26.58 -24.39
C LEU A 138 -8.91 -26.76 -24.24
N GLN A 139 -9.35 -27.17 -23.05
CA GLN A 139 -10.75 -27.48 -22.74
C GLN A 139 -11.34 -26.50 -21.71
N CYS A 140 -12.42 -25.82 -22.09
CA CYS A 140 -13.15 -24.88 -21.24
C CYS A 140 -13.84 -25.61 -20.07
N SER A 141 -13.61 -25.18 -18.84
CA SER A 141 -14.14 -25.81 -17.63
C SER A 141 -15.66 -25.73 -17.48
N TYR A 142 -16.32 -24.72 -18.07
CA TYR A 142 -17.77 -24.51 -17.92
C TYR A 142 -18.60 -25.59 -18.65
N HIS A 143 -18.24 -25.94 -19.88
CA HIS A 143 -19.03 -26.87 -20.72
C HIS A 143 -18.19 -27.97 -21.40
N GLY A 144 -16.88 -28.06 -21.15
CA GLY A 144 -16.03 -29.09 -21.75
C GLY A 144 -15.78 -28.93 -23.26
N TRP A 145 -16.02 -27.76 -23.84
CA TRP A 145 -15.66 -27.47 -25.23
C TRP A 145 -14.13 -27.46 -25.36
N SER A 146 -13.59 -28.24 -26.30
CA SER A 146 -12.14 -28.33 -26.56
C SER A 146 -11.73 -27.62 -27.85
N PHE A 147 -10.56 -27.00 -27.83
CA PHE A 147 -9.99 -26.22 -28.92
C PHE A 147 -8.54 -26.65 -29.20
N SER A 148 -8.23 -26.97 -30.46
CA SER A 148 -6.87 -27.36 -30.88
C SER A 148 -5.93 -26.16 -30.91
N LYS A 149 -4.61 -26.38 -31.01
CA LYS A 149 -3.62 -25.30 -31.18
C LYS A 149 -3.80 -24.40 -32.41
N GLY A 150 -4.74 -24.72 -33.31
CA GLY A 150 -5.17 -23.85 -34.42
C GLY A 150 -6.28 -22.85 -34.05
N GLY A 151 -6.86 -22.94 -32.85
CA GLY A 151 -8.05 -22.20 -32.43
C GLY A 151 -9.38 -22.87 -32.82
N SER A 152 -9.36 -23.86 -33.71
CA SER A 152 -10.55 -24.62 -34.12
C SER A 152 -11.15 -25.40 -32.95
N CYS A 153 -12.48 -25.37 -32.81
CA CYS A 153 -13.17 -26.29 -31.92
C CYS A 153 -13.03 -27.73 -32.46
N VAL A 154 -12.72 -28.69 -31.58
CA VAL A 154 -12.59 -30.11 -31.91
C VAL A 154 -13.61 -31.00 -31.21
N LYS A 155 -14.24 -30.51 -30.13
CA LYS A 155 -15.14 -31.30 -29.28
C LYS A 155 -16.18 -30.39 -28.63
N ILE A 156 -17.45 -30.67 -28.88
CA ILE A 156 -18.60 -30.08 -28.18
C ILE A 156 -19.33 -31.25 -27.50
N PRO A 157 -19.14 -31.51 -26.19
CA PRO A 157 -19.66 -32.72 -25.54
C PRO A 157 -21.20 -32.81 -25.47
N GLN A 158 -21.92 -31.73 -25.81
CA GLN A 158 -23.38 -31.67 -25.80
C GLN A 158 -24.01 -31.64 -27.21
N ALA A 159 -23.21 -31.74 -28.28
CA ALA A 159 -23.71 -31.82 -29.65
C ALA A 159 -23.79 -33.28 -30.09
N ASN A 160 -24.88 -33.65 -30.77
CA ASN A 160 -24.97 -34.98 -31.39
C ASN A 160 -23.91 -35.17 -32.49
N SER A 161 -23.43 -36.40 -32.64
CA SER A 161 -22.49 -36.83 -33.69
C SER A 161 -23.05 -36.68 -35.11
N ASP A 162 -24.37 -36.61 -35.22
CA ASP A 162 -25.12 -36.72 -36.47
C ASP A 162 -26.12 -35.56 -36.63
N GLY A 163 -26.59 -35.36 -37.86
CA GLY A 163 -27.58 -34.33 -38.18
C GLY A 163 -27.01 -32.90 -38.17
N PRO A 164 -27.84 -31.87 -37.87
CA PRO A 164 -27.42 -30.46 -37.93
C PRO A 164 -26.37 -30.08 -36.88
N GLU A 165 -26.39 -30.69 -35.70
CA GLU A 165 -25.55 -30.32 -34.55
C GLU A 165 -24.07 -30.69 -34.75
N ALA A 166 -23.79 -31.77 -35.47
CA ALA A 166 -22.44 -32.17 -35.88
C ALA A 166 -21.69 -31.07 -36.66
N ARG A 167 -22.43 -30.14 -37.29
CA ARG A 167 -21.87 -28.98 -38.01
C ARG A 167 -21.41 -27.86 -37.07
N ALA A 168 -21.83 -27.85 -35.79
CA ALA A 168 -21.49 -26.81 -34.84
C ALA A 168 -19.99 -26.78 -34.50
N VAL A 169 -19.35 -27.95 -34.39
CA VAL A 169 -17.90 -28.08 -34.15
C VAL A 169 -17.10 -27.41 -35.28
N ASN A 170 -17.55 -27.60 -36.53
CA ASN A 170 -16.93 -27.06 -37.73
C ASN A 170 -17.34 -25.60 -38.05
N SER A 171 -18.06 -24.92 -37.15
CA SER A 171 -18.49 -23.55 -37.34
C SER A 171 -17.35 -22.57 -37.07
N PRO A 172 -17.06 -21.58 -37.95
CA PRO A 172 -16.11 -20.51 -37.63
C PRO A 172 -16.46 -19.73 -36.35
N ARG A 173 -17.75 -19.73 -35.95
CA ARG A 173 -18.23 -19.13 -34.69
C ARG A 173 -17.95 -19.97 -33.45
N ALA A 174 -17.48 -21.21 -33.60
CA ALA A 174 -17.01 -22.05 -32.51
C ALA A 174 -15.48 -21.95 -32.30
N CYS A 175 -14.74 -21.32 -33.21
CA CYS A 175 -13.30 -21.13 -33.08
C CYS A 175 -12.96 -20.05 -32.03
N VAL A 176 -11.80 -20.23 -31.37
CA VAL A 176 -11.18 -19.25 -30.48
C VAL A 176 -10.14 -18.45 -31.28
N THR A 177 -10.05 -17.13 -31.03
CA THR A 177 -9.03 -16.27 -31.64
C THR A 177 -7.63 -16.62 -31.12
N LYS A 178 -6.66 -16.76 -32.04
CA LYS A 178 -5.27 -17.12 -31.76
C LYS A 178 -4.30 -15.99 -32.09
N PHE A 179 -3.23 -15.89 -31.30
CA PHE A 179 -2.12 -14.96 -31.51
C PHE A 179 -0.84 -15.67 -31.97
N PRO A 180 0.05 -14.98 -32.73
CA PRO A 180 1.42 -15.42 -32.92
C PRO A 180 2.17 -15.54 -31.59
N THR A 181 2.94 -16.62 -31.45
CA THR A 181 3.80 -16.90 -30.30
C THR A 181 5.22 -17.22 -30.75
N LEU A 182 6.21 -16.87 -29.93
CA LEU A 182 7.62 -17.16 -30.18
C LEU A 182 8.35 -17.38 -28.86
N VAL A 183 9.31 -18.30 -28.82
CA VAL A 183 10.19 -18.49 -27.65
C VAL A 183 11.62 -18.10 -28.04
N SER A 184 12.25 -17.21 -27.27
CA SER A 184 13.65 -16.83 -27.45
C SER A 184 14.29 -16.51 -26.09
N GLN A 185 15.56 -16.90 -25.87
CA GLN A 185 16.34 -16.62 -24.66
C GLN A 185 15.57 -16.79 -23.32
N GLY A 186 14.81 -17.88 -23.19
CA GLY A 186 14.04 -18.19 -21.98
C GLY A 186 12.71 -17.40 -21.80
N LEU A 187 12.35 -16.53 -22.73
CA LEU A 187 11.14 -15.72 -22.72
C LEU A 187 10.11 -16.25 -23.71
N LEU A 188 8.83 -16.27 -23.31
CA LEU A 188 7.69 -16.46 -24.20
C LEU A 188 7.20 -15.10 -24.68
N PHE A 189 7.25 -14.86 -25.98
CA PHE A 189 6.73 -13.69 -26.66
C PHE A 189 5.35 -13.95 -27.26
N VAL A 190 4.49 -12.92 -27.23
CA VAL A 190 3.17 -12.89 -27.89
C VAL A 190 3.08 -11.63 -28.75
N TRP A 191 2.43 -11.74 -29.91
CA TRP A 191 2.05 -10.61 -30.77
C TRP A 191 0.55 -10.31 -30.55
N PRO A 192 0.13 -9.08 -30.18
CA PRO A 192 -1.21 -8.83 -29.65
C PRO A 192 -2.33 -8.71 -30.70
N ASP A 193 -2.00 -8.55 -31.98
CA ASP A 193 -2.95 -8.55 -33.10
C ASP A 193 -3.12 -9.96 -33.68
N GLU A 194 -4.36 -10.46 -33.71
CA GLU A 194 -4.72 -11.74 -34.32
C GLU A 194 -4.49 -11.81 -35.84
N ASN A 195 -4.38 -10.66 -36.50
CA ASN A 195 -4.08 -10.54 -37.94
C ASN A 195 -2.57 -10.41 -38.22
N GLY A 196 -1.74 -10.26 -37.17
CA GLY A 196 -0.34 -9.84 -37.27
C GLY A 196 0.65 -10.88 -37.81
N TRP A 197 0.20 -12.07 -38.24
CA TRP A 197 1.05 -13.23 -38.55
C TRP A 197 2.21 -12.96 -39.52
N GLU A 198 1.99 -12.23 -40.60
CA GLU A 198 3.03 -11.90 -41.58
C GLU A 198 4.09 -10.95 -40.98
N LYS A 199 3.64 -9.89 -40.29
CA LYS A 199 4.52 -8.93 -39.61
C LYS A 199 5.32 -9.61 -38.49
N ALA A 200 4.67 -10.44 -37.68
CA ALA A 200 5.28 -11.21 -36.61
C ALA A 200 6.36 -12.17 -37.14
N SER A 201 6.13 -12.78 -38.30
CA SER A 201 7.09 -13.68 -38.96
C SER A 201 8.29 -12.93 -39.57
N ALA A 202 8.10 -11.68 -40.01
CA ALA A 202 9.16 -10.82 -40.55
C ALA A 202 9.96 -10.08 -39.45
N THR A 203 9.37 -9.89 -38.27
CA THR A 203 9.93 -9.09 -37.18
C THR A 203 10.66 -9.97 -36.17
N LYS A 204 11.94 -9.68 -35.91
CA LYS A 204 12.69 -10.34 -34.82
C LYS A 204 12.21 -9.82 -33.45
N PRO A 205 12.16 -10.66 -32.41
CA PRO A 205 11.92 -10.18 -31.05
C PRO A 205 13.11 -9.35 -30.55
N PRO A 206 12.92 -8.47 -29.55
CA PRO A 206 14.05 -7.86 -28.85
C PRO A 206 14.86 -8.94 -28.12
N MET A 207 16.19 -8.89 -28.26
CA MET A 207 17.12 -9.89 -27.74
C MET A 207 17.91 -9.35 -26.54
N LEU A 208 18.28 -10.24 -25.62
CA LEU A 208 19.29 -9.98 -24.60
C LEU A 208 20.69 -9.95 -25.25
N PRO A 209 21.62 -9.11 -24.77
CA PRO A 209 23.02 -9.08 -25.21
C PRO A 209 23.72 -10.44 -25.13
N GLU A 210 24.67 -10.69 -26.04
CA GLU A 210 25.44 -11.95 -26.11
C GLU A 210 26.18 -12.30 -24.80
N ASP A 211 26.54 -11.28 -24.00
CA ASP A 211 27.11 -11.43 -22.65
C ASP A 211 26.23 -12.28 -21.70
N PHE A 212 24.92 -12.43 -21.93
CA PHE A 212 24.04 -13.30 -21.14
C PHE A 212 24.29 -14.79 -21.38
N ASP A 213 24.77 -15.18 -22.56
CA ASP A 213 25.10 -16.56 -22.92
C ASP A 213 26.59 -16.88 -22.63
N SER A 214 27.37 -15.89 -22.15
CA SER A 214 28.80 -16.02 -21.84
C SER A 214 29.04 -16.65 -20.45
N PRO A 215 29.94 -17.65 -20.32
CA PRO A 215 30.26 -18.28 -19.04
C PRO A 215 31.01 -17.37 -18.06
N GLU A 216 31.42 -16.16 -18.49
CA GLU A 216 32.02 -15.15 -17.62
C GLU A 216 30.99 -14.38 -16.78
N PHE A 217 29.69 -14.48 -17.11
CA PHE A 217 28.61 -13.74 -16.47
C PHE A 217 27.70 -14.64 -15.62
N SER A 218 27.36 -14.16 -14.42
CA SER A 218 26.28 -14.68 -13.58
C SER A 218 24.98 -13.98 -13.96
N THR A 219 24.00 -14.75 -14.46
CA THR A 219 22.68 -14.27 -14.89
C THR A 219 21.60 -14.47 -13.82
N VAL A 220 20.67 -13.52 -13.69
CA VAL A 220 19.52 -13.59 -12.76
C VAL A 220 18.24 -13.13 -13.48
N THR A 221 17.19 -13.95 -13.45
CA THR A 221 15.89 -13.69 -14.10
C THR A 221 14.78 -13.52 -13.05
N ILE A 222 14.06 -12.40 -13.06
CA ILE A 222 12.88 -12.18 -12.20
C ILE A 222 11.72 -11.54 -12.97
N GLN A 223 10.50 -12.03 -12.75
CA GLN A 223 9.27 -11.37 -13.19
C GLN A 223 8.37 -10.98 -12.01
N ARG A 224 7.72 -9.82 -12.10
CA ARG A 224 6.76 -9.30 -11.10
C ARG A 224 5.66 -8.49 -11.78
N ASP A 225 4.41 -8.72 -11.37
CA ASP A 225 3.29 -7.83 -11.72
C ASP A 225 3.27 -6.62 -10.77
N LEU A 226 3.10 -5.42 -11.32
CA LEU A 226 3.21 -4.15 -10.61
C LEU A 226 1.91 -3.36 -10.79
N PHE A 227 1.34 -2.89 -9.68
CA PHE A 227 0.08 -2.13 -9.68
C PHE A 227 0.33 -0.62 -9.81
N TYR A 228 0.94 -0.22 -10.92
CA TYR A 228 1.01 1.15 -11.44
C TYR A 228 1.26 1.14 -12.96
N GLY A 229 1.04 2.28 -13.61
CA GLY A 229 1.07 2.47 -15.05
C GLY A 229 2.43 2.26 -15.71
N TYR A 230 2.38 1.83 -16.98
CA TYR A 230 3.54 1.53 -17.82
C TYR A 230 4.48 2.73 -17.98
N ASP A 231 3.91 3.91 -18.18
CA ASP A 231 4.64 5.16 -18.36
C ASP A 231 5.36 5.61 -17.08
N THR A 232 4.78 5.34 -15.91
CA THR A 232 5.39 5.58 -14.59
C THR A 232 6.53 4.60 -14.32
N LEU A 233 6.37 3.31 -14.69
CA LEU A 233 7.47 2.34 -14.60
C LEU A 233 8.64 2.71 -15.53
N MET A 234 8.35 3.06 -16.77
CA MET A 234 9.38 3.42 -17.75
C MET A 234 10.11 4.72 -17.41
N GLU A 235 9.44 5.68 -16.76
CA GLU A 235 10.09 6.84 -16.16
C GLU A 235 11.11 6.43 -15.09
N ASN A 236 10.70 5.61 -14.11
CA ASN A 236 11.60 5.11 -13.05
C ASN A 236 12.79 4.32 -13.61
N VAL A 237 12.54 3.44 -14.59
CA VAL A 237 13.59 2.66 -15.27
C VAL A 237 14.54 3.53 -16.11
N SER A 238 14.07 4.70 -16.57
CA SER A 238 14.89 5.69 -17.28
C SER A 238 15.77 6.56 -16.37
N ASP A 239 15.47 6.63 -15.07
CA ASP A 239 16.27 7.39 -14.10
C ASP A 239 17.17 6.47 -13.25
N PRO A 240 18.49 6.43 -13.47
CA PRO A 240 19.40 5.74 -12.55
C PRO A 240 19.76 6.54 -11.29
N SER A 241 19.28 7.78 -11.11
CA SER A 241 19.65 8.62 -9.95
C SER A 241 18.89 8.28 -8.66
N HIS A 242 17.64 7.81 -8.74
CA HIS A 242 16.88 7.35 -7.57
C HIS A 242 17.56 6.16 -6.85
N ILE A 243 18.40 5.39 -7.54
CA ILE A 243 18.95 4.11 -7.06
C ILE A 243 19.67 4.26 -5.72
N ASP A 244 20.52 5.28 -5.54
CA ASP A 244 21.26 5.48 -4.29
C ASP A 244 20.36 5.92 -3.12
N PHE A 245 19.15 6.42 -3.38
CA PHE A 245 18.20 6.92 -2.38
C PHE A 245 17.08 5.95 -2.01
N ALA A 246 16.35 5.43 -3.01
CA ALA A 246 15.23 4.49 -2.82
C ALA A 246 15.74 3.11 -2.43
N HIS A 247 16.78 2.60 -3.12
CA HIS A 247 17.32 1.26 -2.89
C HIS A 247 18.42 1.24 -1.83
N HIS A 248 18.36 2.20 -0.90
CA HIS A 248 19.36 2.38 0.14
C HIS A 248 19.52 1.13 1.01
N LYS A 249 20.77 0.67 1.18
CA LYS A 249 21.15 -0.59 1.87
C LYS A 249 20.68 -1.88 1.19
N VAL A 250 20.03 -1.80 0.02
CA VAL A 250 19.70 -2.95 -0.83
C VAL A 250 20.74 -3.06 -1.96
N THR A 251 20.84 -2.01 -2.78
CA THR A 251 21.84 -1.85 -3.85
C THR A 251 22.46 -0.44 -3.83
N GLY A 252 21.67 0.55 -3.40
CA GLY A 252 22.01 1.96 -3.27
C GLY A 252 22.67 2.36 -1.95
N ARG A 253 23.37 3.49 -1.97
CA ARG A 253 23.99 4.17 -0.83
C ARG A 253 23.90 5.69 -1.02
N ARG A 254 23.11 6.36 -0.16
CA ARG A 254 22.85 7.81 -0.21
C ARG A 254 24.13 8.65 -0.21
N ASP A 255 25.22 8.16 0.40
CA ASP A 255 26.54 8.81 0.43
C ASP A 255 27.35 8.71 -0.87
N ARG A 256 26.91 7.92 -1.87
CA ARG A 256 27.52 7.84 -3.21
C ARG A 256 26.83 8.72 -4.25
N ALA A 257 25.65 9.27 -3.92
CA ALA A 257 24.84 10.05 -4.85
C ALA A 257 25.63 11.24 -5.39
N LYS A 258 25.65 11.37 -6.73
CA LYS A 258 26.44 12.38 -7.45
C LYS A 258 25.72 12.80 -8.74
N PRO A 259 26.02 13.98 -9.32
CA PRO A 259 25.47 14.37 -10.62
C PRO A 259 25.79 13.32 -11.70
N LEU A 260 24.78 12.98 -12.50
CA LEU A 260 24.90 12.06 -13.63
C LEU A 260 24.72 12.86 -14.94
N PRO A 261 25.82 13.29 -15.60
CA PRO A 261 25.74 14.07 -16.83
C PRO A 261 25.49 13.15 -18.04
N PHE A 262 24.23 12.83 -18.31
CA PHE A 262 23.86 12.02 -19.47
C PHE A 262 23.80 12.82 -20.77
N LYS A 263 24.25 12.18 -21.85
CA LYS A 263 24.10 12.64 -23.23
C LYS A 263 23.11 11.72 -23.94
N LEU A 264 22.26 12.31 -24.77
CA LEU A 264 21.43 11.57 -25.70
C LEU A 264 22.21 11.41 -27.00
N GLU A 265 22.42 10.18 -27.46
CA GLU A 265 23.24 9.84 -28.63
C GLU A 265 22.35 9.52 -29.84
N SER A 266 21.19 8.91 -29.63
CA SER A 266 20.19 8.65 -30.67
C SER A 266 18.75 8.81 -30.14
N SER A 267 17.81 9.11 -31.03
CA SER A 267 16.37 9.12 -30.72
C SER A 267 15.54 9.06 -32.00
N GLY A 268 14.46 8.27 -31.99
CA GLY A 268 13.53 8.12 -33.11
C GLY A 268 12.32 7.25 -32.76
N ALA A 269 11.50 6.89 -33.74
CA ALA A 269 10.25 6.17 -33.52
C ALA A 269 10.44 4.80 -32.82
N LEU A 270 11.57 4.12 -33.05
CA LEU A 270 11.88 2.81 -32.49
C LEU A 270 12.57 2.85 -31.11
N GLY A 271 12.95 4.02 -30.58
CA GLY A 271 13.70 4.09 -29.33
C GLY A 271 14.59 5.31 -29.14
N PHE A 272 15.47 5.25 -28.14
CA PHE A 272 16.55 6.23 -27.93
C PHE A 272 17.70 5.60 -27.15
N ALA A 273 18.93 6.09 -27.34
CA ALA A 273 20.11 5.62 -26.61
C ALA A 273 21.01 6.77 -26.16
N GLY A 274 21.87 6.52 -25.17
CA GLY A 274 22.89 7.45 -24.72
C GLY A 274 23.73 6.94 -23.54
N SER A 275 24.75 7.69 -23.16
CA SER A 275 25.62 7.35 -22.03
C SER A 275 26.09 8.57 -21.24
N ASN A 276 26.82 8.33 -20.14
CA ASN A 276 27.64 9.35 -19.48
C ASN A 276 29.14 9.14 -19.78
N ASP A 277 29.97 10.16 -19.54
CA ASP A 277 31.44 10.06 -19.65
C ASP A 277 32.09 9.60 -18.32
N GLY A 278 31.35 8.91 -17.45
CA GLY A 278 31.72 8.70 -16.05
C GLY A 278 32.47 7.38 -15.77
N ASN A 279 32.99 7.27 -14.54
CA ASN A 279 33.22 5.98 -13.88
C ASN A 279 32.33 5.92 -12.60
N PRO A 280 31.44 4.93 -12.45
CA PRO A 280 31.08 3.93 -13.46
C PRO A 280 30.47 4.60 -14.70
N ARG A 281 30.73 4.02 -15.87
CA ARG A 281 30.07 4.42 -17.11
C ARG A 281 28.71 3.76 -17.14
N ILE A 282 27.69 4.54 -17.43
CA ILE A 282 26.31 4.07 -17.56
C ILE A 282 25.85 4.38 -18.97
N THR A 283 25.57 3.33 -19.74
CA THR A 283 24.97 3.39 -21.07
C THR A 283 23.54 2.87 -20.97
N ALA A 284 22.59 3.61 -21.55
CA ALA A 284 21.17 3.29 -21.52
C ALA A 284 20.61 3.27 -22.95
N GLU A 285 19.76 2.28 -23.25
CA GLU A 285 19.06 2.15 -24.53
C GLU A 285 17.62 1.71 -24.27
N PHE A 286 16.66 2.53 -24.72
CA PHE A 286 15.25 2.17 -24.81
C PHE A 286 14.94 1.70 -26.23
N ILE A 287 14.38 0.50 -26.34
CA ILE A 287 13.86 -0.09 -27.57
C ILE A 287 12.34 -0.25 -27.43
N ALA A 288 11.60 0.40 -28.32
CA ALA A 288 10.14 0.30 -28.37
C ALA A 288 9.70 -1.14 -28.68
N PRO A 289 8.56 -1.62 -28.14
CA PRO A 289 7.56 -0.85 -27.39
C PRO A 289 7.82 -0.79 -25.87
N CYS A 290 8.69 -1.63 -25.32
CA CYS A 290 8.70 -1.93 -23.87
C CYS A 290 10.04 -2.44 -23.29
N TYR A 291 11.16 -2.33 -24.01
CA TYR A 291 12.45 -2.90 -23.60
C TYR A 291 13.44 -1.78 -23.24
N TYR A 292 14.10 -1.90 -22.09
CA TYR A 292 15.10 -0.93 -21.63
C TYR A 292 16.34 -1.65 -21.12
N ILE A 293 17.48 -1.34 -21.72
CA ILE A 293 18.80 -1.89 -21.43
C ILE A 293 19.61 -0.84 -20.65
N ASN A 294 20.11 -1.20 -19.49
CA ASN A 294 21.17 -0.44 -18.80
C ASN A 294 22.44 -1.30 -18.76
N LYS A 295 23.56 -0.77 -19.28
CA LYS A 295 24.91 -1.32 -19.10
C LYS A 295 25.72 -0.42 -18.17
N ILE A 296 26.23 -0.99 -17.07
CA ILE A 296 27.07 -0.30 -16.10
C ILE A 296 28.48 -0.91 -16.20
N GLU A 297 29.43 -0.14 -16.70
CA GLU A 297 30.83 -0.53 -16.87
C GLU A 297 31.69 0.14 -15.79
N ILE A 298 32.53 -0.64 -15.10
CA ILE A 298 33.37 -0.17 -13.99
C ILE A 298 34.81 -0.60 -14.24
N ASP A 299 35.63 0.35 -14.71
CA ASP A 299 37.07 0.19 -14.77
C ASP A 299 37.66 0.34 -13.35
N THR A 300 38.34 -0.68 -12.86
CA THR A 300 39.01 -0.66 -11.55
C THR A 300 40.42 -1.23 -11.61
N LYS A 301 41.32 -0.78 -10.72
CA LYS A 301 42.71 -1.21 -10.67
C LYS A 301 43.01 -1.85 -9.31
N LEU A 302 43.05 -3.18 -9.27
CA LEU A 302 43.31 -3.94 -8.06
C LEU A 302 44.83 -4.08 -7.83
N PRO A 303 45.36 -3.91 -6.60
CA PRO A 303 46.80 -3.93 -6.34
C PRO A 303 47.55 -5.22 -6.73
N ILE A 304 46.83 -6.33 -6.87
CA ILE A 304 47.38 -7.67 -7.17
C ILE A 304 46.97 -8.17 -8.57
N PHE A 305 45.77 -7.80 -9.04
CA PHE A 305 45.15 -8.34 -10.26
C PHE A 305 45.15 -7.35 -11.44
N GLY A 306 45.88 -6.24 -11.32
CA GLY A 306 46.02 -5.25 -12.38
C GLY A 306 44.71 -4.51 -12.67
N GLU A 307 44.51 -4.17 -13.95
CA GLU A 307 43.28 -3.54 -14.43
C GLU A 307 42.20 -4.60 -14.67
N GLN A 308 40.99 -4.29 -14.20
CA GLN A 308 39.84 -5.19 -14.17
C GLN A 308 38.63 -4.42 -14.69
N LYS A 309 37.95 -5.01 -15.68
CA LYS A 309 36.74 -4.45 -16.29
C LYS A 309 35.52 -5.21 -15.78
N TRP A 310 34.72 -4.56 -14.96
CA TRP A 310 33.48 -5.14 -14.48
C TRP A 310 32.28 -4.58 -15.26
N ALA A 311 31.35 -5.45 -15.62
CA ALA A 311 30.14 -5.11 -16.35
C ALA A 311 28.89 -5.62 -15.60
N ILE A 312 27.87 -4.77 -15.53
CA ILE A 312 26.51 -5.14 -15.14
C ILE A 312 25.59 -4.83 -16.31
N TRP A 313 24.81 -5.81 -16.73
CA TRP A 313 23.63 -5.60 -17.56
C TRP A 313 22.39 -5.67 -16.67
N ILE A 314 21.47 -4.74 -16.88
CA ILE A 314 20.11 -4.75 -16.33
C ILE A 314 19.18 -4.54 -17.51
N CYS A 315 18.66 -5.64 -18.05
CA CYS A 315 17.75 -5.68 -19.19
C CYS A 315 16.32 -5.85 -18.67
N SER A 316 15.47 -4.83 -18.82
CA SER A 316 14.10 -4.82 -18.31
C SER A 316 13.08 -4.77 -19.44
N PHE A 317 12.16 -5.72 -19.45
CA PHE A 317 10.97 -5.70 -20.30
C PHE A 317 9.78 -5.31 -19.44
N ASN A 318 9.11 -4.22 -19.78
CA ASN A 318 8.10 -3.57 -18.96
C ASN A 318 6.77 -3.56 -19.71
N ILE A 319 6.05 -4.68 -19.65
CA ILE A 319 4.92 -5.00 -20.52
C ILE A 319 3.63 -4.31 -20.02
N PRO A 320 3.00 -3.43 -20.83
CA PRO A 320 1.74 -2.78 -20.47
C PRO A 320 0.62 -3.82 -20.42
N MET A 321 0.15 -4.16 -19.21
CA MET A 321 -0.93 -5.15 -19.04
C MET A 321 -2.30 -4.51 -19.17
N ALA A 322 -2.53 -3.41 -18.46
CA ALA A 322 -3.76 -2.62 -18.44
C ALA A 322 -3.47 -1.22 -17.90
N PRO A 323 -4.40 -0.24 -17.99
CA PRO A 323 -4.27 1.03 -17.29
C PRO A 323 -3.98 0.81 -15.79
N GLY A 324 -2.89 1.40 -15.27
CA GLY A 324 -2.47 1.24 -13.87
C GLY A 324 -1.92 -0.15 -13.50
N LYS A 325 -1.51 -0.99 -14.47
CA LYS A 325 -0.96 -2.33 -14.23
C LYS A 325 0.06 -2.73 -15.30
N THR A 326 1.25 -3.13 -14.86
CA THR A 326 2.40 -3.43 -15.73
C THR A 326 3.12 -4.69 -15.24
N ARG A 327 3.63 -5.55 -16.14
CA ARG A 327 4.55 -6.63 -15.76
C ARG A 327 5.97 -6.17 -16.03
N SER A 328 6.86 -6.26 -15.04
CA SER A 328 8.29 -6.14 -15.28
C SER A 328 8.93 -7.52 -15.29
N ILE A 329 9.74 -7.79 -16.32
CA ILE A 329 10.64 -8.94 -16.40
C ILE A 329 12.06 -8.39 -16.50
N VAL A 330 12.86 -8.57 -15.46
CA VAL A 330 14.25 -8.12 -15.40
C VAL A 330 15.17 -9.33 -15.53
N CYS A 331 16.02 -9.27 -16.56
CA CYS A 331 17.15 -10.15 -16.79
C CYS A 331 18.41 -9.34 -16.49
N SER A 332 19.20 -9.75 -15.50
CA SER A 332 20.46 -9.10 -15.16
C SER A 332 21.64 -10.05 -15.37
N ALA A 333 22.77 -9.54 -15.84
CA ALA A 333 24.02 -10.29 -15.98
C ALA A 333 25.17 -9.52 -15.35
N ARG A 334 26.10 -10.20 -14.67
CA ARG A 334 27.25 -9.56 -13.98
C ARG A 334 28.51 -10.44 -14.00
N ASN A 335 29.68 -9.87 -14.25
CA ASN A 335 30.96 -10.61 -14.28
C ASN A 335 31.86 -10.41 -13.03
N PHE A 336 31.34 -9.78 -11.96
CA PHE A 336 32.07 -9.66 -10.69
C PHE A 336 32.39 -11.05 -10.09
N PHE A 337 33.46 -11.10 -9.27
CA PHE A 337 33.86 -12.26 -8.46
C PHE A 337 34.42 -13.48 -9.23
N GLN A 338 35.14 -13.25 -10.33
CA GLN A 338 36.09 -14.23 -10.91
C GLN A 338 37.33 -14.50 -10.00
N PHE A 339 37.12 -14.67 -8.68
CA PHE A 339 38.17 -15.13 -7.78
C PHE A 339 38.41 -16.61 -8.02
N THR A 340 39.61 -16.93 -8.52
CA THR A 340 40.03 -18.23 -9.03
C THR A 340 39.75 -19.40 -8.09
N MET A 341 38.67 -20.14 -8.36
CA MET A 341 38.37 -21.46 -7.82
C MET A 341 38.01 -22.38 -9.00
N PRO A 342 38.52 -23.61 -9.07
CA PRO A 342 38.33 -24.47 -10.24
C PRO A 342 36.92 -25.08 -10.30
N GLY A 343 36.03 -24.48 -11.09
CA GLY A 343 34.73 -25.04 -11.44
C GLY A 343 33.72 -23.97 -11.89
N PRO A 344 32.95 -24.18 -12.98
CA PRO A 344 32.10 -23.15 -13.60
C PRO A 344 30.80 -22.82 -12.83
N ALA A 345 30.64 -23.31 -11.61
CA ALA A 345 29.32 -23.53 -11.00
C ALA A 345 29.15 -23.12 -9.53
N TRP A 346 30.16 -22.57 -8.82
CA TRP A 346 29.97 -22.31 -7.38
C TRP A 346 28.93 -21.20 -7.09
N TRP A 347 28.75 -20.25 -8.00
CA TRP A 347 27.64 -19.28 -7.97
C TRP A 347 26.27 -19.93 -8.20
N GLN A 348 26.19 -21.08 -8.90
CA GLN A 348 24.95 -21.85 -9.08
C GLN A 348 24.49 -22.60 -7.81
N VAL A 349 25.28 -22.54 -6.72
CA VAL A 349 24.92 -23.12 -5.42
C VAL A 349 23.86 -22.27 -4.69
N PHE A 350 23.70 -20.98 -5.06
CA PHE A 350 22.62 -20.15 -4.53
C PHE A 350 21.32 -20.38 -5.31
N PRO A 351 20.20 -20.74 -4.65
CA PRO A 351 18.93 -20.91 -5.35
C PRO A 351 18.39 -19.60 -5.91
N ARG A 352 17.82 -19.62 -7.12
CA ARG A 352 17.19 -18.46 -7.81
C ARG A 352 16.24 -17.66 -6.89
N TRP A 353 15.44 -18.34 -6.06
CA TRP A 353 14.55 -17.71 -5.08
C TRP A 353 15.26 -16.85 -4.01
N GLN A 354 16.52 -17.15 -3.68
CA GLN A 354 17.27 -16.40 -2.67
C GLN A 354 17.75 -15.05 -3.24
N GLU A 355 18.11 -15.00 -4.53
CA GLU A 355 18.42 -13.74 -5.21
C GLU A 355 17.17 -12.86 -5.37
N HIS A 356 16.02 -13.50 -5.63
CA HIS A 356 14.73 -12.80 -5.70
C HIS A 356 14.35 -12.09 -4.40
N TRP A 357 14.85 -12.49 -3.22
CA TRP A 357 14.65 -11.73 -1.98
C TRP A 357 15.27 -10.32 -2.03
N THR A 358 16.38 -10.14 -2.75
CA THR A 358 17.01 -8.83 -2.95
C THR A 358 16.26 -8.04 -4.02
N SER A 359 15.95 -8.66 -5.15
CA SER A 359 15.21 -8.00 -6.25
C SER A 359 13.81 -7.55 -5.83
N ASN A 360 13.10 -8.33 -5.00
CA ASN A 360 11.79 -7.91 -4.48
C ASN A 360 11.88 -6.71 -3.52
N LYS A 361 12.98 -6.53 -2.78
CA LYS A 361 13.20 -5.33 -1.94
C LYS A 361 13.44 -4.06 -2.76
N VAL A 362 13.97 -4.18 -3.98
CA VAL A 362 14.09 -3.06 -4.93
C VAL A 362 12.69 -2.60 -5.35
N TYR A 363 11.92 -3.50 -5.98
CA TYR A 363 10.53 -3.21 -6.39
C TYR A 363 9.65 -2.68 -5.25
N ASP A 364 9.76 -3.23 -4.03
CA ASP A 364 9.00 -2.75 -2.85
C ASP A 364 9.34 -1.29 -2.47
N GLY A 365 10.58 -0.85 -2.74
CA GLY A 365 11.02 0.53 -2.51
C GLY A 365 10.43 1.52 -3.52
N ASP A 366 10.38 1.13 -4.80
CA ASP A 366 9.78 1.96 -5.85
C ASP A 366 8.25 2.04 -5.72
N MET A 367 7.59 0.90 -5.44
CA MET A 367 6.13 0.75 -5.49
C MET A 367 5.34 1.79 -4.68
N ILE A 368 5.80 2.15 -3.48
CA ILE A 368 5.11 3.15 -2.64
C ILE A 368 5.24 4.54 -3.26
N VAL A 369 6.44 4.89 -3.74
CA VAL A 369 6.76 6.20 -4.31
C VAL A 369 6.00 6.41 -5.63
N LEU A 370 6.06 5.42 -6.52
CA LEU A 370 5.45 5.47 -7.84
C LEU A 370 3.91 5.46 -7.79
N GLN A 371 3.29 4.74 -6.84
CA GLN A 371 1.83 4.85 -6.63
C GLN A 371 1.44 6.25 -6.12
N GLY A 372 2.24 6.87 -5.25
CA GLY A 372 2.02 8.25 -4.80
C GLY A 372 2.16 9.27 -5.94
N GLN A 373 3.14 9.08 -6.82
CA GLN A 373 3.35 9.88 -8.03
C GLN A 373 2.16 9.75 -9.00
N GLU A 374 1.74 8.53 -9.33
CA GLU A 374 0.63 8.26 -10.25
C GLU A 374 -0.70 8.83 -9.72
N LYS A 375 -0.98 8.69 -8.42
CA LYS A 375 -2.14 9.34 -7.76
C LYS A 375 -2.13 10.87 -7.95
N THR A 376 -0.95 11.49 -7.87
CA THR A 376 -0.77 12.94 -8.03
C THR A 376 -0.89 13.38 -9.50
N PHE A 377 -0.43 12.56 -10.45
CA PHE A 377 -0.63 12.80 -11.88
C PHE A 377 -2.11 12.70 -12.27
N LEU A 378 -2.83 11.70 -11.75
CA LEU A 378 -4.27 11.56 -11.97
C LEU A 378 -5.09 12.70 -11.36
N SER A 379 -4.76 13.16 -10.15
CA SER A 379 -5.48 14.30 -9.56
C SER A 379 -5.29 15.57 -10.39
N LYS A 380 -4.05 15.86 -10.84
CA LYS A 380 -3.78 17.00 -11.74
C LYS A 380 -4.50 16.87 -13.08
N SER A 381 -4.57 15.67 -13.66
CA SER A 381 -5.29 15.44 -14.92
C SER A 381 -6.81 15.65 -14.80
N LEU A 382 -7.40 15.25 -13.66
CA LEU A 382 -8.81 15.53 -13.34
C LEU A 382 -9.05 17.03 -13.08
N GLU A 383 -8.12 17.73 -12.42
CA GLU A 383 -8.18 19.18 -12.19
C GLU A 383 -8.10 19.99 -13.49
N THR A 384 -7.23 19.61 -14.45
CA THR A 384 -7.04 20.35 -15.71
C THR A 384 -7.85 19.82 -16.88
N SER A 385 -8.52 18.67 -16.74
CA SER A 385 -9.21 17.94 -17.81
C SER A 385 -8.33 17.64 -19.04
N ALA A 386 -7.03 17.40 -18.81
CA ALA A 386 -6.03 17.26 -19.86
C ALA A 386 -5.04 16.11 -19.59
N ASP A 387 -4.35 15.67 -20.64
CA ASP A 387 -3.42 14.54 -20.58
C ASP A 387 -2.11 14.87 -19.83
N VAL A 388 -1.67 13.92 -19.00
CA VAL A 388 -0.48 14.01 -18.14
C VAL A 388 0.81 14.14 -18.95
N ASN A 389 0.92 13.44 -20.08
CA ASN A 389 2.11 13.41 -20.93
C ASN A 389 2.20 14.67 -21.81
N GLU A 390 1.07 15.24 -22.21
CA GLU A 390 1.01 16.56 -22.85
C GLU A 390 1.42 17.68 -21.87
N GLN A 391 0.92 17.64 -20.64
CA GLN A 391 1.23 18.67 -19.63
C GLN A 391 2.48 18.39 -18.79
N TYR A 392 3.21 17.30 -19.03
CA TYR A 392 4.29 16.80 -18.16
C TYR A 392 5.26 17.89 -17.66
N SER A 393 5.85 18.67 -18.56
CA SER A 393 6.80 19.75 -18.23
C SER A 393 6.19 21.00 -17.58
N LYS A 394 4.86 21.04 -17.38
CA LYS A 394 4.15 22.02 -16.56
C LYS A 394 3.84 21.49 -15.15
N ILE A 395 3.73 20.16 -15.00
CA ILE A 395 3.33 19.50 -13.75
C ILE A 395 4.51 18.89 -12.97
N THR A 396 5.66 18.67 -13.62
CA THR A 396 6.94 18.29 -13.02
C THR A 396 8.00 19.36 -13.26
N PHE A 397 9.09 19.31 -12.50
CA PHE A 397 10.26 20.19 -12.66
C PHE A 397 11.52 19.32 -12.64
N THR A 398 12.16 19.20 -13.81
CA THR A 398 13.28 18.28 -14.10
C THR A 398 14.48 19.08 -14.61
N PRO A 399 15.25 19.74 -13.71
CA PRO A 399 16.23 20.77 -14.11
C PRO A 399 17.64 20.23 -14.41
N THR A 400 17.90 18.94 -14.21
CA THR A 400 19.26 18.39 -14.20
C THR A 400 19.60 17.61 -15.48
N GLN A 401 20.86 17.17 -15.59
CA GLN A 401 21.27 16.25 -16.66
C GLN A 401 20.98 14.77 -16.33
N ALA A 402 20.57 14.44 -15.10
CA ALA A 402 20.11 13.09 -14.76
C ALA A 402 18.74 12.82 -15.41
N ASP A 403 17.86 13.83 -15.43
CA ASP A 403 16.51 13.77 -16.01
C ASP A 403 16.47 13.53 -17.54
N ARG A 404 17.62 13.52 -18.22
CA ARG A 404 17.75 13.45 -19.69
C ARG A 404 16.99 12.29 -20.32
N PHE A 405 17.07 11.10 -19.74
CA PHE A 405 16.42 9.91 -20.29
C PHE A 405 14.92 9.83 -19.94
N VAL A 406 14.52 10.29 -18.75
CA VAL A 406 13.10 10.51 -18.39
C VAL A 406 12.43 11.45 -19.40
N LEU A 407 13.08 12.58 -19.70
CA LEU A 407 12.60 13.52 -20.70
C LEU A 407 12.65 12.94 -22.13
N ALA A 408 13.63 12.11 -22.47
CA ALA A 408 13.64 11.40 -23.75
C ALA A 408 12.45 10.44 -23.89
N PHE A 409 12.17 9.63 -22.86
CA PHE A 409 11.03 8.72 -22.82
C PHE A 409 9.69 9.45 -22.89
N ARG A 410 9.44 10.46 -22.04
CA ARG A 410 8.18 11.24 -22.05
C ARG A 410 7.98 11.97 -23.39
N ASN A 411 9.05 12.43 -24.04
CA ASN A 411 8.96 13.01 -25.39
C ASN A 411 8.71 11.96 -26.48
N TRP A 412 9.30 10.76 -26.38
CA TRP A 412 9.02 9.64 -27.29
C TRP A 412 7.56 9.18 -27.17
N LEU A 413 7.05 9.02 -25.94
CA LEU A 413 5.69 8.60 -25.66
C LEU A 413 4.66 9.60 -26.24
N ARG A 414 4.93 10.91 -26.12
CA ARG A 414 4.10 11.95 -26.74
C ARG A 414 4.15 11.92 -28.28
N ARG A 415 5.34 11.80 -28.87
CA ARG A 415 5.55 11.95 -30.33
C ARG A 415 5.25 10.69 -31.15
N HIS A 416 5.51 9.52 -30.59
CA HIS A 416 5.46 8.24 -31.30
C HIS A 416 4.47 7.28 -30.63
N GLY A 417 4.45 7.24 -29.30
CA GLY A 417 3.53 6.40 -28.52
C GLY A 417 2.10 6.92 -28.39
N ASN A 418 1.74 8.07 -28.97
CA ASN A 418 0.40 8.67 -28.88
C ASN A 418 -0.10 8.87 -27.42
N ASN A 419 0.76 9.48 -26.58
CA ASN A 419 0.59 9.77 -25.15
C ASN A 419 0.46 8.56 -24.20
N GLN A 420 -0.03 7.41 -24.67
CA GLN A 420 -0.32 6.22 -23.83
C GLN A 420 -0.25 4.92 -24.65
N PRO A 421 -0.08 3.74 -24.01
CA PRO A 421 -0.30 2.45 -24.67
C PRO A 421 -1.68 2.35 -25.34
N GLU A 422 -1.73 1.71 -26.50
CA GLU A 422 -2.98 1.53 -27.24
C GLU A 422 -3.82 0.36 -26.67
N TRP A 423 -4.70 0.69 -25.73
CA TRP A 423 -5.53 -0.29 -25.01
C TRP A 423 -6.65 -0.88 -25.89
N PHE A 424 -6.77 -2.21 -25.91
CA PHE A 424 -7.94 -2.89 -26.47
C PHE A 424 -9.20 -2.60 -25.62
N GLY A 425 -10.32 -2.34 -26.30
CA GLY A 425 -11.66 -2.27 -25.69
C GLY A 425 -12.02 -0.97 -24.95
N VAL A 426 -11.12 0.00 -24.82
CA VAL A 426 -11.37 1.26 -24.08
C VAL A 426 -11.81 2.37 -25.04
N ALA A 427 -13.07 2.83 -24.92
CA ALA A 427 -13.63 3.90 -25.75
C ALA A 427 -13.76 5.27 -25.04
N ASN A 428 -13.42 5.36 -23.75
CA ASN A 428 -13.40 6.61 -22.97
C ASN A 428 -12.35 6.51 -21.84
N GLN A 429 -11.44 7.49 -21.75
CA GLN A 429 -10.20 7.40 -20.95
C GLN A 429 -10.35 7.74 -19.44
N GLN A 430 -11.56 7.71 -18.88
CA GLN A 430 -11.84 8.18 -17.50
C GLN A 430 -12.25 7.06 -16.53
N GLN A 431 -11.57 5.91 -16.61
CA GLN A 431 -11.72 4.84 -15.61
C GLN A 431 -10.61 4.94 -14.56
N LEU A 432 -10.98 4.91 -13.27
CA LEU A 432 -10.02 4.97 -12.15
C LEU A 432 -9.02 3.82 -12.23
N LEU A 433 -7.72 4.14 -12.23
CA LEU A 433 -6.67 3.15 -12.32
C LEU A 433 -6.68 2.25 -11.08
N PRO A 434 -6.55 0.90 -11.19
CA PRO A 434 -6.63 -0.01 -10.04
C PRO A 434 -5.62 0.33 -8.95
N SER A 435 -4.41 0.75 -9.37
CA SER A 435 -3.34 1.28 -8.53
C SER A 435 -3.81 2.30 -7.50
N THR A 436 -4.72 3.21 -7.84
CA THR A 436 -5.22 4.25 -6.92
C THR A 436 -5.98 3.68 -5.72
N THR A 437 -6.60 2.51 -5.87
CA THR A 437 -7.52 1.92 -4.89
C THR A 437 -6.85 1.00 -3.87
N PHE A 438 -5.62 0.55 -4.14
CA PHE A 438 -4.94 -0.42 -3.28
C PHE A 438 -4.31 0.21 -2.02
N THR A 439 -4.51 -0.47 -0.89
CA THR A 439 -3.82 -0.19 0.38
C THR A 439 -2.33 -0.56 0.30
N LYS A 440 -1.49 0.00 1.20
CA LYS A 440 -0.05 -0.36 1.30
C LYS A 440 0.17 -1.88 1.38
N ARG A 441 -0.72 -2.60 2.07
CA ARG A 441 -0.65 -4.06 2.20
C ARG A 441 -0.95 -4.82 0.92
N GLN A 442 -1.94 -4.38 0.14
CA GLN A 442 -2.26 -4.97 -1.17
C GLN A 442 -1.22 -4.59 -2.23
N MET A 443 -0.57 -3.43 -2.09
CA MET A 443 0.59 -3.08 -2.91
C MET A 443 1.75 -4.04 -2.66
N LEU A 444 2.29 -4.11 -1.44
CA LEU A 444 3.49 -4.90 -1.13
C LEU A 444 3.22 -6.42 -1.02
N ASP A 445 2.13 -6.92 -1.62
CA ASP A 445 1.82 -8.34 -1.71
C ASP A 445 2.70 -9.01 -2.77
N ARG A 446 3.85 -9.52 -2.33
CA ARG A 446 4.77 -10.30 -3.17
C ARG A 446 4.19 -11.65 -3.58
N PHE A 447 3.18 -12.16 -2.87
CA PHE A 447 2.65 -13.49 -3.11
C PHE A 447 1.92 -13.54 -4.45
N GLU A 448 0.93 -12.66 -4.61
CA GLU A 448 0.16 -12.52 -5.86
C GLU A 448 1.03 -11.97 -7.00
N GLN A 449 1.88 -10.98 -6.73
CA GLN A 449 2.67 -10.31 -7.76
C GLN A 449 3.82 -11.15 -8.33
N HIS A 450 4.40 -12.03 -7.52
CA HIS A 450 5.63 -12.75 -7.86
C HIS A 450 5.63 -14.22 -7.44
N THR A 451 5.44 -14.55 -6.16
CA THR A 451 5.67 -15.92 -5.65
C THR A 451 4.74 -16.97 -6.25
N LEU A 452 3.47 -16.66 -6.53
CA LEU A 452 2.56 -17.58 -7.22
C LEU A 452 2.99 -17.90 -8.66
N LYS A 453 3.77 -17.00 -9.28
CA LYS A 453 4.16 -16.99 -10.69
C LYS A 453 5.60 -17.45 -10.91
N CYS A 454 6.51 -17.24 -9.96
CA CYS A 454 7.89 -17.72 -10.00
C CYS A 454 7.95 -19.18 -9.51
N SER A 455 8.34 -20.13 -10.36
CA SER A 455 8.37 -21.56 -10.02
C SER A 455 9.33 -21.85 -8.86
N SER A 456 10.48 -21.17 -8.84
CA SER A 456 11.50 -21.27 -7.78
C SER A 456 10.96 -20.79 -6.43
N CYS A 457 10.34 -19.60 -6.37
CA CYS A 457 9.79 -19.03 -5.13
C CYS A 457 8.56 -19.80 -4.64
N LYS A 458 7.69 -20.27 -5.55
CA LYS A 458 6.53 -21.11 -5.24
C LYS A 458 6.95 -22.44 -4.59
N GLY A 459 7.96 -23.09 -5.17
CA GLY A 459 8.54 -24.32 -4.64
C GLY A 459 9.22 -24.11 -3.28
N ALA A 460 10.00 -23.04 -3.14
CA ALA A 460 10.62 -22.66 -1.87
C ALA A 460 9.57 -22.39 -0.78
N TYR A 461 8.58 -21.56 -1.04
CA TYR A 461 7.50 -21.25 -0.09
C TYR A 461 6.78 -22.52 0.39
N GLY A 462 6.42 -23.42 -0.52
CA GLY A 462 5.82 -24.72 -0.19
C GLY A 462 6.74 -25.63 0.64
N ALA A 463 8.05 -25.64 0.35
CA ALA A 463 9.04 -26.38 1.11
C ALA A 463 9.23 -25.81 2.54
N PHE A 464 9.30 -24.49 2.69
CA PHE A 464 9.42 -23.81 3.99
C PHE A 464 8.18 -24.06 4.85
N GLN A 465 6.97 -23.97 4.28
CA GLN A 465 5.74 -24.33 4.99
C GLN A 465 5.68 -25.81 5.40
N THR A 466 6.20 -26.71 4.58
CA THR A 466 6.26 -28.15 4.90
C THR A 466 7.25 -28.39 6.03
N LEU A 467 8.44 -27.79 5.95
CA LEU A 467 9.48 -27.87 6.99
C LEU A 467 8.99 -27.29 8.33
N GLN A 468 8.33 -26.13 8.31
CA GLN A 468 7.72 -25.53 9.51
C GLN A 468 6.72 -26.49 10.18
N LYS A 469 5.81 -27.09 9.41
CA LYS A 469 4.82 -28.06 9.90
C LYS A 469 5.48 -29.31 10.50
N VAL A 470 6.53 -29.83 9.84
CA VAL A 470 7.32 -30.97 10.34
C VAL A 470 8.03 -30.63 11.66
N LEU A 471 8.64 -29.44 11.77
CA LEU A 471 9.34 -28.98 12.98
C LEU A 471 8.39 -28.69 14.14
N LEU A 472 7.18 -28.18 13.88
CA LEU A 472 6.13 -28.05 14.89
C LEU A 472 5.62 -29.43 15.34
N GLY A 473 5.44 -30.39 14.42
CA GLY A 473 5.12 -31.77 14.75
C GLY A 473 6.19 -32.44 15.63
N ALA A 474 7.46 -32.29 15.25
CA ALA A 474 8.60 -32.79 16.03
C ALA A 474 8.69 -32.12 17.42
N THR A 475 8.41 -30.82 17.52
CA THR A 475 8.30 -30.10 18.81
C THR A 475 7.27 -30.75 19.73
N VAL A 476 6.07 -31.03 19.22
CA VAL A 476 4.99 -31.67 19.99
C VAL A 476 5.38 -33.11 20.39
N ILE A 477 5.99 -33.87 19.49
CA ILE A 477 6.45 -35.25 19.78
C ILE A 477 7.53 -35.26 20.87
N PHE A 478 8.55 -34.40 20.77
CA PHE A 478 9.61 -34.31 21.78
C PHE A 478 9.09 -33.80 23.12
N ALA A 479 8.19 -32.81 23.13
CA ALA A 479 7.58 -32.30 24.36
C ALA A 479 6.68 -33.35 25.05
N ALA A 480 5.87 -34.10 24.29
CA ALA A 480 5.03 -35.16 24.83
C ALA A 480 5.84 -36.35 25.35
N THR A 481 6.88 -36.76 24.61
CA THR A 481 7.75 -37.87 25.03
C THR A 481 8.69 -37.52 26.18
N ALA A 482 9.07 -36.25 26.38
CA ALA A 482 9.89 -35.81 27.52
C ALA A 482 9.27 -36.13 28.89
N GLY A 483 7.95 -36.33 28.98
CA GLY A 483 7.28 -36.74 30.22
C GLY A 483 7.39 -38.23 30.56
N ILE A 484 7.73 -39.09 29.59
CA ILE A 484 7.57 -40.56 29.70
C ILE A 484 8.75 -41.26 30.40
N PRO A 485 10.04 -41.02 30.08
CA PRO A 485 11.15 -41.71 30.71
C PRO A 485 11.25 -41.45 32.21
N SER A 486 11.81 -42.38 32.97
CA SER A 486 12.24 -42.16 34.36
C SER A 486 13.61 -41.47 34.46
N ASP A 487 14.49 -41.67 33.48
CA ASP A 487 15.84 -41.08 33.47
C ASP A 487 15.81 -39.56 33.19
N LEU A 488 16.37 -38.79 34.13
CA LEU A 488 16.39 -37.32 34.08
C LEU A 488 17.21 -36.77 32.90
N LYS A 489 18.30 -37.42 32.49
CA LYS A 489 19.13 -36.96 31.37
C LYS A 489 18.35 -37.07 30.06
N LEU A 490 17.62 -38.18 29.87
CA LEU A 490 16.78 -38.38 28.69
C LEU A 490 15.61 -37.39 28.63
N ARG A 491 14.99 -37.04 29.78
CA ARG A 491 14.00 -35.95 29.85
C ARG A 491 14.59 -34.60 29.41
N LEU A 492 15.78 -34.26 29.90
CA LEU A 492 16.47 -33.01 29.54
C LEU A 492 16.85 -32.97 28.06
N VAL A 493 17.34 -34.07 27.48
CA VAL A 493 17.64 -34.16 26.04
C VAL A 493 16.38 -33.99 25.19
N LEU A 494 15.28 -34.67 25.50
CA LEU A 494 14.02 -34.54 24.76
C LEU A 494 13.45 -33.12 24.87
N SER A 495 13.53 -32.51 26.06
CA SER A 495 13.12 -31.11 26.28
C SER A 495 13.97 -30.12 25.47
N GLY A 496 15.29 -30.35 25.39
CA GLY A 496 16.20 -29.56 24.55
C GLY A 496 15.91 -29.69 23.06
N LEU A 497 15.60 -30.90 22.58
CA LEU A 497 15.19 -31.15 21.20
C LEU A 497 13.85 -30.47 20.85
N ALA A 498 12.88 -30.47 21.77
CA ALA A 498 11.63 -29.74 21.60
C ALA A 498 11.87 -28.23 21.42
N LEU A 499 12.69 -27.62 22.29
CA LEU A 499 13.03 -26.20 22.21
C LEU A 499 13.83 -25.85 20.93
N ALA A 500 14.79 -26.69 20.54
CA ALA A 500 15.54 -26.49 19.30
C ALA A 500 14.65 -26.60 18.05
N SER A 501 13.73 -27.56 18.04
CA SER A 501 12.76 -27.74 16.94
C SER A 501 11.78 -26.56 16.87
N ALA A 502 11.34 -26.03 18.01
CA ALA A 502 10.49 -24.84 18.07
C ALA A 502 11.21 -23.57 17.57
N ALA A 503 12.46 -23.36 17.99
CA ALA A 503 13.28 -22.24 17.55
C ALA A 503 13.56 -22.30 16.03
N LEU A 504 13.81 -23.49 15.49
CA LEU A 504 13.99 -23.68 14.05
C LEU A 504 12.68 -23.49 13.27
N ALA A 505 11.53 -23.93 13.80
CA ALA A 505 10.22 -23.66 13.20
C ALA A 505 9.92 -22.16 13.11
N TYR A 506 10.28 -21.40 14.17
CA TYR A 506 10.18 -19.93 14.17
C TYR A 506 11.13 -19.30 13.15
N ALA A 507 12.40 -19.72 13.10
CA ALA A 507 13.36 -19.21 12.10
C ALA A 507 12.91 -19.47 10.65
N VAL A 508 12.34 -20.66 10.37
CA VAL A 508 11.75 -20.98 9.05
C VAL A 508 10.56 -20.07 8.74
N HIS A 509 9.73 -19.71 9.73
CA HIS A 509 8.62 -18.78 9.55
C HIS A 509 9.07 -17.33 9.30
N GLU A 510 10.11 -16.84 9.98
CA GLU A 510 10.66 -15.51 9.69
C GLU A 510 11.24 -15.41 8.27
N LEU A 511 11.81 -16.51 7.76
CA LEU A 511 12.25 -16.59 6.36
C LEU A 511 11.07 -16.69 5.39
N GLU A 512 10.02 -17.46 5.72
CA GLU A 512 8.78 -17.61 4.92
C GLU A 512 8.16 -16.26 4.53
N LYS A 513 8.15 -15.27 5.45
CA LYS A 513 7.57 -13.94 5.23
C LYS A 513 8.12 -13.23 3.98
N ASN A 514 9.38 -13.47 3.60
CA ASN A 514 10.00 -12.86 2.42
C ASN A 514 9.29 -13.21 1.10
N PHE A 515 8.52 -14.31 1.06
CA PHE A 515 7.74 -14.74 -0.10
C PHE A 515 6.33 -14.14 -0.17
N VAL A 516 5.86 -13.45 0.88
CA VAL A 516 4.47 -12.96 0.98
C VAL A 516 4.42 -11.44 1.14
N TYR A 517 4.97 -10.92 2.24
CA TYR A 517 4.93 -9.50 2.58
C TYR A 517 6.07 -9.17 3.53
N VAL A 518 6.77 -8.08 3.26
CA VAL A 518 7.70 -7.44 4.19
C VAL A 518 7.27 -5.99 4.28
N ASP A 519 7.14 -5.46 5.51
CA ASP A 519 6.78 -4.06 5.66
C ASP A 519 7.95 -3.16 5.26
N TYR A 520 7.83 -2.50 4.11
CA TYR A 520 8.88 -1.63 3.62
C TYR A 520 8.78 -0.26 4.31
N ILE A 521 9.87 0.14 4.95
CA ILE A 521 10.04 1.38 5.70
C ILE A 521 11.30 2.07 5.14
N CYS A 522 11.13 3.14 4.36
CA CYS A 522 12.22 3.83 3.65
C CYS A 522 13.06 4.77 4.57
N THR A 523 12.87 4.67 5.88
CA THR A 523 13.36 5.60 6.89
C THR A 523 14.31 4.93 7.88
N GLU A 524 15.61 5.08 7.60
CA GLU A 524 16.41 5.73 8.64
C GLU A 524 15.98 7.19 8.70
N SER A 525 15.05 7.49 9.61
CA SER A 525 14.82 8.86 10.06
C SER A 525 16.04 9.28 10.88
N PHE A 526 17.03 9.89 10.21
CA PHE A 526 18.16 10.51 10.89
C PHE A 526 17.65 11.72 11.67
N VAL A 527 17.29 11.50 12.94
CA VAL A 527 17.03 12.58 13.90
C VAL A 527 18.35 13.30 14.13
N CYS A 528 18.53 14.43 13.47
CA CYS A 528 19.61 15.37 13.74
C CYS A 528 19.41 16.02 15.11
N THR A 529 19.76 15.30 16.18
CA THR A 529 19.91 15.90 17.50
C THR A 529 21.00 16.97 17.42
N GLY A 530 20.74 18.17 17.95
CA GLY A 530 21.53 19.39 17.70
C GLY A 530 22.96 19.41 18.28
N ASN A 531 23.53 18.26 18.67
CA ASN A 531 24.84 18.13 19.29
C ASN A 531 25.71 16.99 18.70
N GLY A 532 25.67 16.82 17.37
CA GLY A 532 26.80 16.30 16.57
C GLY A 532 27.34 14.91 16.89
N SER A 533 26.57 14.05 17.58
CA SER A 533 27.04 12.77 18.12
C SER A 533 26.18 11.60 17.64
N ILE A 534 26.74 10.76 16.77
CA ILE A 534 26.05 9.59 16.21
C ILE A 534 26.18 8.40 17.18
N VAL A 535 25.05 7.89 17.70
CA VAL A 535 25.00 6.70 18.56
C VAL A 535 24.22 5.58 17.87
N LEU A 536 24.92 4.54 17.43
CA LEU A 536 24.33 3.32 16.85
C LEU A 536 23.71 2.45 17.95
N LYS A 537 22.37 2.47 18.05
CA LYS A 537 21.63 1.59 18.98
C LYS A 537 21.24 0.28 18.29
N ILE A 538 22.16 -0.69 18.27
CA ILE A 538 21.92 -2.03 17.71
C ILE A 538 20.96 -2.79 18.64
N GLY A 539 19.70 -2.95 18.19
CA GLY A 539 18.64 -3.61 18.96
C GLY A 539 18.76 -5.14 18.99
N LEU A 540 19.50 -5.67 19.96
CA LEU A 540 19.31 -7.05 20.42
C LEU A 540 18.19 -7.08 21.45
N VAL A 541 17.06 -7.72 21.11
CA VAL A 541 15.93 -7.90 22.03
C VAL A 541 16.31 -8.91 23.12
N LYS A 542 16.07 -8.52 24.38
CA LYS A 542 16.05 -9.42 25.54
C LYS A 542 14.68 -9.30 26.22
N ASP A 543 14.00 -10.43 26.41
CA ASP A 543 12.89 -10.55 27.34
C ASP A 543 13.42 -10.71 28.77
N GLU A 544 12.87 -9.94 29.71
CA GLU A 544 12.91 -10.23 31.15
C GLU A 544 11.48 -10.13 31.73
N ARG A 545 11.22 -10.78 32.87
CA ARG A 545 9.85 -11.09 33.37
C ARG A 545 9.71 -10.87 34.88
N TYR A 546 8.48 -10.61 35.31
CA TYR A 546 8.01 -10.47 36.71
C TYR A 546 8.52 -9.19 37.43
N ALA A 547 7.88 -8.71 38.51
CA ALA A 547 6.84 -9.32 39.36
C ALA A 547 5.66 -8.37 39.70
N MET A 548 4.75 -8.83 40.57
CA MET A 548 3.69 -8.02 41.22
C MET A 548 4.15 -7.56 42.60
N GLU A 549 3.52 -6.51 43.16
CA GLU A 549 3.23 -6.39 44.60
C GLU A 549 2.06 -5.38 44.81
N ASP A 550 1.51 -5.31 46.03
CA ASP A 550 0.09 -4.95 46.31
C ASP A 550 -0.13 -3.71 47.24
N GLU A 551 -1.42 -3.38 47.42
CA GLU A 551 -2.10 -2.67 48.54
C GLU A 551 -2.26 -1.12 48.60
N GLY A 552 -3.50 -0.72 48.98
CA GLY A 552 -3.86 0.51 49.72
C GLY A 552 -4.25 1.78 48.92
N GLY A 553 -5.36 2.50 49.17
CA GLY A 553 -6.55 2.23 50.00
C GLY A 553 -7.21 3.51 50.58
N SER A 554 -8.55 3.65 50.48
CA SER A 554 -9.45 4.68 51.13
C SER A 554 -9.20 6.18 50.76
N ASP A 555 -10.01 7.23 51.02
CA ASP A 555 -11.44 7.50 51.36
C ASP A 555 -11.70 9.06 51.25
N VAL A 556 -12.88 9.71 51.22
CA VAL A 556 -14.30 9.40 50.86
C VAL A 556 -15.18 10.71 50.89
N LEU A 557 -16.40 10.71 50.32
CA LEU A 557 -17.50 11.73 50.34
C LEU A 557 -17.26 13.12 49.64
N ASP A 558 -18.26 14.03 49.42
CA ASP A 558 -19.61 14.00 48.78
C ASP A 558 -20.27 15.43 48.78
N ASN A 559 -21.40 15.62 48.05
CA ASN A 559 -22.43 16.70 48.11
C ASN A 559 -22.20 18.10 47.45
N SER A 560 -23.23 18.87 47.00
CA SER A 560 -24.48 18.56 46.23
C SER A 560 -25.31 19.84 45.86
N PHE A 561 -26.31 19.69 44.94
CA PHE A 561 -27.57 20.47 44.73
C PHE A 561 -27.71 21.75 43.84
N LYS A 562 -28.52 21.60 42.75
CA LYS A 562 -29.71 22.42 42.26
C LYS A 562 -29.58 23.90 41.82
N GLN A 563 -30.43 24.53 40.96
CA GLN A 563 -31.41 24.20 39.85
C GLN A 563 -32.01 25.56 39.31
N MET A 564 -32.90 25.79 38.31
CA MET A 564 -33.70 25.04 37.30
C MET A 564 -34.31 25.99 36.20
N THR A 565 -34.34 25.62 34.90
CA THR A 565 -35.21 26.20 33.80
C THR A 565 -35.10 27.73 33.50
N ILE A 566 -35.84 28.45 32.62
CA ILE A 566 -37.03 28.24 31.72
C ILE A 566 -36.96 29.18 30.46
N GLY A 567 -37.70 28.92 29.36
CA GLY A 567 -38.27 29.97 28.46
C GLY A 567 -38.07 29.89 26.92
N LYS A 568 -39.15 30.04 26.12
CA LYS A 568 -39.26 30.24 24.63
C LYS A 568 -40.64 30.94 24.34
N PRO A 569 -41.19 31.11 23.08
CA PRO A 569 -40.71 31.00 21.67
C PRO A 569 -41.10 32.29 20.86
N PRO A 570 -41.68 32.29 19.62
CA PRO A 570 -41.44 31.57 18.34
C PRO A 570 -41.24 32.52 17.09
N ARG A 571 -40.82 31.99 15.91
CA ARG A 571 -41.52 32.11 14.58
C ARG A 571 -40.70 31.56 13.39
N ASP A 572 -41.44 31.07 12.40
CA ASP A 572 -41.08 30.56 11.05
C ASP A 572 -41.31 31.66 9.96
N PRO A 573 -41.18 31.50 8.60
CA PRO A 573 -41.29 30.26 7.79
C PRO A 573 -40.50 30.11 6.45
N LEU A 574 -40.66 28.93 5.80
CA LEU A 574 -40.63 28.60 4.34
C LEU A 574 -39.30 28.74 3.52
N GLY A 575 -39.02 27.93 2.49
CA GLY A 575 -39.85 26.87 1.84
C GLY A 575 -39.08 25.89 0.90
N MET A 576 -39.84 25.03 0.20
CA MET A 576 -39.48 23.85 -0.64
C MET A 576 -38.33 24.06 -1.66
N ARG A 577 -37.46 23.08 -2.03
CA ARG A 577 -37.58 21.65 -2.45
C ARG A 577 -38.22 21.43 -3.84
N HIS A 578 -37.64 20.54 -4.66
CA HIS A 578 -38.26 19.27 -5.12
C HIS A 578 -37.27 18.40 -5.94
N CYS A 579 -37.61 17.13 -6.21
CA CYS A 579 -36.79 16.15 -6.92
C CYS A 579 -37.67 15.00 -7.48
N VAL A 580 -37.09 14.16 -8.34
CA VAL A 580 -37.60 12.87 -8.89
C VAL A 580 -38.55 12.95 -10.10
N SER A 581 -38.50 11.91 -10.92
CA SER A 581 -39.12 11.70 -12.23
C SER A 581 -40.60 11.33 -12.21
N SER A 582 -41.25 11.41 -13.38
CA SER A 582 -42.53 10.74 -13.64
C SER A 582 -42.71 10.36 -15.11
N ASN A 583 -43.38 9.23 -15.33
CA ASN A 583 -44.04 8.93 -16.60
C ASN A 583 -45.46 9.53 -16.60
N ARG A 584 -46.06 9.66 -17.79
CA ARG A 584 -47.42 10.17 -18.06
C ARG A 584 -48.53 9.30 -17.43
N LEU A 585 -49.79 9.73 -17.19
CA LEU A 585 -50.52 11.00 -17.42
C LEU A 585 -51.87 11.02 -16.62
N VAL A 586 -52.55 12.18 -16.54
CA VAL A 586 -53.97 12.41 -16.09
C VAL A 586 -54.22 12.05 -14.60
N ASP A 587 -54.32 13.00 -13.67
CA ASP A 587 -55.36 14.04 -13.42
C ASP A 587 -56.58 13.51 -12.63
N GLY A 588 -57.03 14.28 -11.64
CA GLY A 588 -57.96 13.83 -10.59
C GLY A 588 -57.73 14.56 -9.25
N SER A 589 -58.67 15.45 -8.92
CA SER A 589 -58.70 16.38 -7.80
C SER A 589 -58.90 15.78 -6.38
N GLU A 590 -58.35 16.50 -5.40
CA GLU A 590 -58.93 16.78 -4.05
C GLU A 590 -58.90 15.75 -2.88
N SER A 591 -58.64 16.34 -1.70
CA SER A 591 -59.03 15.99 -0.31
C SER A 591 -59.20 14.53 0.17
N ASP A 592 -58.39 14.17 1.17
CA ASP A 592 -58.83 13.91 2.56
C ASP A 592 -57.59 14.06 3.48
N SER A 593 -57.62 14.63 4.71
CA SER A 593 -58.51 14.53 5.89
C SER A 593 -58.18 13.36 6.83
N GLU A 594 -58.43 13.53 8.13
CA GLU A 594 -57.89 12.69 9.20
C GLU A 594 -58.73 11.43 9.46
N ILE A 595 -58.10 10.25 9.52
CA ILE A 595 -58.68 9.06 10.16
C ILE A 595 -57.67 8.41 11.11
N GLU A 596 -57.97 8.49 12.41
CA GLU A 596 -57.39 7.65 13.46
C GLU A 596 -57.81 6.19 13.21
N PHE A 597 -56.88 5.22 13.27
CA PHE A 597 -57.27 3.80 13.34
C PHE A 597 -56.58 3.03 14.46
N ARG A 598 -57.40 2.48 15.36
CA ARG A 598 -56.97 1.73 16.53
C ARG A 598 -56.65 0.28 16.19
N GLY A 599 -55.44 -0.13 16.57
CA GLY A 599 -55.19 -1.38 17.29
C GLY A 599 -55.54 -2.71 16.61
N LEU A 600 -54.52 -3.36 16.05
CA LEU A 600 -54.41 -4.82 16.02
C LEU A 600 -53.30 -5.24 17.00
N LYS A 601 -53.58 -6.25 17.85
CA LYS A 601 -52.62 -6.73 18.86
C LYS A 601 -51.53 -7.61 18.24
N SER A 602 -50.39 -7.64 18.90
CA SER A 602 -49.13 -8.23 18.44
C SER A 602 -49.05 -9.76 18.62
N PRO A 603 -48.29 -10.48 17.76
CA PRO A 603 -47.54 -11.66 18.20
C PRO A 603 -46.36 -11.22 19.09
N SER A 604 -45.89 -12.10 19.98
CA SER A 604 -45.04 -11.74 21.11
C SER A 604 -43.53 -11.63 20.83
N ASP A 605 -42.88 -10.80 21.65
CA ASP A 605 -41.46 -10.80 22.02
C ASP A 605 -40.42 -10.40 20.95
N GLY A 606 -40.28 -9.08 20.77
CA GLY A 606 -39.13 -8.45 20.12
C GLY A 606 -38.49 -7.44 21.06
N LYS A 607 -37.39 -7.82 21.73
CA LYS A 607 -36.65 -6.93 22.63
C LYS A 607 -36.08 -5.75 21.83
N HIS A 608 -36.53 -4.54 22.13
CA HIS A 608 -35.91 -3.34 21.58
C HIS A 608 -34.51 -3.13 22.20
N PHE A 609 -33.45 -3.35 21.41
CA PHE A 609 -32.06 -3.02 21.75
C PHE A 609 -31.93 -1.70 22.51
N LEU A 610 -31.22 -1.70 23.63
CA LEU A 610 -30.80 -0.47 24.32
C LEU A 610 -29.32 -0.65 24.66
N PRO A 611 -28.42 0.22 24.17
CA PRO A 611 -27.00 0.06 24.42
C PRO A 611 -26.72 0.27 25.91
N ILE A 612 -25.88 -0.60 26.47
CA ILE A 612 -25.31 -0.44 27.81
C ILE A 612 -23.89 0.06 27.60
N PHE A 613 -23.63 1.28 28.09
CA PHE A 613 -22.33 1.92 27.98
C PHE A 613 -21.40 1.42 29.09
N ARG A 614 -20.24 0.93 28.67
CA ARG A 614 -19.09 0.63 29.54
C ARG A 614 -17.82 0.97 28.79
N SER A 615 -16.91 1.72 29.41
CA SER A 615 -15.69 2.17 28.76
C SER A 615 -14.42 1.76 29.49
N GLY A 616 -13.30 1.90 28.80
CA GLY A 616 -11.96 1.82 29.35
C GLY A 616 -10.99 2.63 28.50
N SER A 617 -10.00 3.23 29.14
CA SER A 617 -9.05 4.16 28.53
C SER A 617 -7.62 3.86 28.95
N TRP A 618 -6.66 4.12 28.06
CA TRP A 618 -5.25 4.01 28.36
C TRP A 618 -4.50 5.13 27.66
N SER A 619 -3.57 5.77 28.38
CA SER A 619 -2.69 6.81 27.89
C SER A 619 -1.24 6.43 28.20
N GLU A 620 -0.34 6.60 27.23
CA GLU A 620 1.11 6.45 27.39
C GLU A 620 1.82 7.66 26.78
N ILE A 621 2.86 8.13 27.46
CA ILE A 621 3.70 9.25 27.01
C ILE A 621 4.47 8.95 25.70
N GLY A 622 4.71 7.67 25.41
CA GLY A 622 5.52 7.27 24.26
C GLY A 622 6.95 7.84 24.33
N PRO A 623 7.58 8.17 23.19
CA PRO A 623 8.90 8.81 23.15
C PRO A 623 8.93 10.32 23.42
N LYS A 624 7.78 10.98 23.64
CA LYS A 624 7.70 12.42 23.96
C LYS A 624 8.27 12.74 25.35
N SER A 625 8.60 14.02 25.59
CA SER A 625 9.17 14.49 26.87
C SER A 625 8.15 14.77 27.97
N TYR A 626 6.87 14.92 27.62
CA TYR A 626 5.74 15.09 28.54
C TYR A 626 4.47 14.51 27.88
N MET A 627 3.41 14.36 28.69
CA MET A 627 2.08 13.99 28.21
C MET A 627 1.31 15.26 27.87
N GLU A 628 0.89 15.39 26.62
CA GLU A 628 0.11 16.50 26.08
C GLU A 628 -1.38 16.13 25.96
N ASP A 629 -1.71 14.87 25.60
CA ASP A 629 -3.10 14.43 25.49
C ASP A 629 -3.86 14.44 26.82
N GLU A 630 -5.17 14.62 26.71
CA GLU A 630 -6.16 14.39 27.75
C GLU A 630 -7.34 13.53 27.25
N HIS A 631 -8.14 12.98 28.15
CA HIS A 631 -9.38 12.26 27.78
C HIS A 631 -10.47 12.34 28.85
N ILE A 632 -11.70 12.00 28.45
CA ILE A 632 -12.86 11.92 29.35
C ILE A 632 -13.76 10.75 28.99
N CYS A 633 -14.23 10.01 30.02
CA CYS A 633 -15.14 8.88 29.89
C CYS A 633 -16.32 9.03 30.86
N VAL A 634 -17.54 9.11 30.32
CA VAL A 634 -18.78 9.30 31.11
C VAL A 634 -19.84 8.30 30.65
N ASP A 635 -19.77 7.07 31.17
CA ASP A 635 -20.72 5.98 30.85
C ASP A 635 -22.17 6.25 31.30
N ASN A 636 -22.37 7.16 32.26
CA ASN A 636 -23.69 7.59 32.71
C ASN A 636 -23.74 9.11 32.86
N LEU A 637 -24.11 9.79 31.77
CA LEU A 637 -24.16 11.23 31.67
C LEU A 637 -25.22 11.85 32.60
N HIS A 638 -26.34 11.16 32.85
CA HIS A 638 -27.37 11.61 33.79
C HIS A 638 -26.84 11.62 35.24
N LYS A 639 -26.06 10.61 35.65
CA LYS A 639 -25.38 10.61 36.96
C LYS A 639 -24.33 11.72 37.06
N HIS A 640 -23.60 11.99 35.98
CA HIS A 640 -22.53 12.99 35.95
C HIS A 640 -23.03 14.44 35.98
N LEU A 641 -24.12 14.75 35.26
CA LEU A 641 -24.73 16.08 35.23
C LEU A 641 -25.75 16.31 36.37
N GLY A 642 -26.24 15.23 36.99
CA GLY A 642 -27.31 15.28 37.99
C GLY A 642 -28.66 15.76 37.41
N ALA A 643 -29.55 16.21 38.30
CA ALA A 643 -30.92 16.61 37.98
C ALA A 643 -31.06 17.98 37.26
N PHE A 644 -30.08 18.34 36.43
CA PHE A 644 -30.03 19.63 35.71
C PHE A 644 -30.51 19.57 34.25
N ALA A 645 -30.72 18.38 33.67
CA ALA A 645 -31.19 18.23 32.29
C ALA A 645 -32.20 17.10 32.12
N ASP A 646 -33.28 17.38 31.38
CA ASP A 646 -34.26 16.39 30.87
C ASP A 646 -33.64 15.58 29.71
N PHE A 647 -32.58 14.83 30.01
CA PHE A 647 -31.80 14.09 29.01
C PHE A 647 -32.33 12.66 28.81
N PRO A 648 -32.50 12.18 27.57
CA PRO A 648 -32.93 10.80 27.32
C PRO A 648 -31.93 9.78 27.91
N SER A 649 -32.44 8.86 28.73
CA SER A 649 -31.68 7.74 29.30
C SER A 649 -31.83 6.48 28.42
N PRO A 650 -30.79 5.65 28.22
CA PRO A 650 -29.41 5.84 28.69
C PRO A 650 -28.69 6.95 27.89
N GLY A 651 -27.67 7.56 28.50
CA GLY A 651 -26.87 8.59 27.86
C GLY A 651 -25.43 8.62 28.37
N ALA A 652 -24.49 8.93 27.48
CA ALA A 652 -23.05 8.88 27.75
C ALA A 652 -22.29 9.96 26.96
N PHE A 653 -21.08 10.31 27.42
CA PHE A 653 -20.19 11.24 26.74
C PHE A 653 -18.73 10.78 26.83
N TYR A 654 -18.00 10.93 25.73
CA TYR A 654 -16.58 10.57 25.62
C TYR A 654 -15.81 11.64 24.86
N GLY A 655 -14.54 11.79 25.17
CA GLY A 655 -13.63 12.65 24.42
C GLY A 655 -12.18 12.21 24.51
N VAL A 656 -11.43 12.45 23.44
CA VAL A 656 -9.96 12.41 23.36
C VAL A 656 -9.52 13.78 22.86
N PHE A 657 -8.50 14.33 23.51
CA PHE A 657 -7.97 15.65 23.29
C PHE A 657 -6.47 15.52 23.05
N ASP A 658 -6.06 15.35 21.80
CA ASP A 658 -4.65 15.26 21.39
C ASP A 658 -3.99 16.62 21.65
N GLY A 659 -2.85 16.69 22.34
CA GLY A 659 -2.27 17.95 22.80
C GLY A 659 -1.00 18.34 22.05
N HIS A 660 -0.82 19.62 21.75
CA HIS A 660 0.41 20.11 21.13
C HIS A 660 0.81 21.51 21.61
N ASN A 661 2.11 21.77 21.65
CA ASN A 661 2.71 22.97 22.24
C ASN A 661 2.33 23.13 23.74
N GLY A 662 2.23 22.01 24.47
CA GLY A 662 1.83 21.99 25.88
C GLY A 662 0.38 21.51 26.09
N SER A 663 0.08 21.03 27.30
CA SER A 663 -1.19 20.38 27.64
C SER A 663 -2.34 21.33 28.03
N ASP A 664 -2.10 22.63 28.13
CA ASP A 664 -3.09 23.61 28.62
C ASP A 664 -4.40 23.61 27.83
N ALA A 665 -4.33 23.58 26.49
CA ALA A 665 -5.52 23.56 25.63
C ALA A 665 -6.31 22.25 25.76
N ALA A 666 -5.62 21.11 25.80
CA ALA A 666 -6.23 19.78 25.98
C ALA A 666 -6.91 19.68 27.35
N LEU A 667 -6.20 20.06 28.42
CA LEU A 667 -6.66 20.05 29.81
C LEU A 667 -7.81 21.01 30.08
N PHE A 668 -7.81 22.21 29.47
CA PHE A 668 -8.93 23.15 29.54
C PHE A 668 -10.15 22.61 28.78
N THR A 669 -9.94 22.10 27.56
CA THR A 669 -11.02 21.56 26.74
C THR A 669 -11.68 20.36 27.41
N GLN A 670 -10.91 19.41 27.94
CA GLN A 670 -11.39 18.24 28.66
C GLN A 670 -12.36 18.61 29.82
N LYS A 671 -12.00 19.63 30.60
CA LYS A 671 -12.76 20.10 31.77
C LYS A 671 -14.03 20.87 31.42
N HIS A 672 -14.09 21.50 30.25
CA HIS A 672 -15.12 22.50 29.94
C HIS A 672 -16.00 22.19 28.73
N ILE A 673 -15.54 21.37 27.78
CA ILE A 673 -16.26 21.12 26.52
C ILE A 673 -17.66 20.54 26.75
N LEU A 674 -17.79 19.53 27.63
CA LEU A 674 -19.08 18.93 27.95
C LEU A 674 -20.04 19.98 28.53
N LYS A 675 -19.59 20.74 29.53
CA LYS A 675 -20.37 21.81 30.16
C LYS A 675 -20.87 22.81 29.12
N PHE A 676 -19.99 23.27 28.22
CA PHE A 676 -20.36 24.23 27.18
C PHE A 676 -21.36 23.68 26.14
N ILE A 677 -21.37 22.37 25.89
CA ILE A 677 -22.36 21.70 25.02
C ILE A 677 -23.72 21.57 25.72
N VAL A 678 -23.76 21.18 27.00
CA VAL A 678 -25.02 20.99 27.75
C VAL A 678 -25.69 22.34 28.09
N GLU A 679 -24.90 23.38 28.37
CA GLU A 679 -25.40 24.73 28.68
C GLU A 679 -25.90 25.51 27.46
N ASP A 680 -25.66 25.06 26.23
CA ASP A 680 -26.14 25.77 25.04
C ASP A 680 -27.68 25.63 24.93
N SER A 681 -28.37 26.75 24.68
CA SER A 681 -29.83 26.82 24.59
C SER A 681 -30.45 25.92 23.52
N HIS A 682 -29.67 25.44 22.55
CA HIS A 682 -30.10 24.52 21.52
C HIS A 682 -29.97 23.05 21.93
N PHE A 683 -29.33 22.70 23.05
CA PHE A 683 -29.01 21.30 23.41
C PHE A 683 -30.24 20.38 23.38
N SER A 684 -31.39 20.83 23.90
CA SER A 684 -32.67 20.10 23.91
C SER A 684 -33.47 20.16 22.60
N THR A 685 -32.94 20.77 21.53
CA THR A 685 -33.68 20.99 20.26
C THR A 685 -32.88 20.69 18.99
N ASN A 686 -31.57 20.90 19.03
CA ASN A 686 -30.64 20.71 17.93
C ASN A 686 -29.24 20.46 18.52
N VAL A 687 -29.03 19.21 18.95
CA VAL A 687 -27.77 18.73 19.56
C VAL A 687 -26.56 19.05 18.66
N LYS A 688 -26.68 18.92 17.33
CA LYS A 688 -25.61 19.31 16.39
C LYS A 688 -25.19 20.78 16.56
N LYS A 689 -26.15 21.69 16.67
CA LYS A 689 -25.86 23.12 16.85
C LYS A 689 -25.24 23.39 18.22
N ALA A 690 -25.76 22.77 19.28
CA ALA A 690 -25.20 22.88 20.62
C ALA A 690 -23.75 22.37 20.71
N ILE A 691 -23.41 21.27 20.02
CA ILE A 691 -22.04 20.77 19.91
C ILE A 691 -21.13 21.81 19.21
N LYS A 692 -21.54 22.35 18.05
CA LYS A 692 -20.76 23.38 17.35
C LYS A 692 -20.58 24.66 18.19
N SER A 693 -21.65 25.15 18.81
CA SER A 693 -21.56 26.26 19.78
C SER A 693 -20.58 25.95 20.91
N GLY A 694 -20.64 24.74 21.47
CA GLY A 694 -19.78 24.31 22.57
C GLY A 694 -18.29 24.30 22.23
N PHE A 695 -17.93 23.82 21.02
CA PHE A 695 -16.55 23.87 20.52
C PHE A 695 -16.06 25.31 20.35
N ILE A 696 -16.83 26.20 19.71
CA ILE A 696 -16.45 27.61 19.54
C ILE A 696 -16.43 28.37 20.87
N LYS A 697 -17.36 28.07 21.80
CA LYS A 697 -17.37 28.62 23.17
C LYS A 697 -16.15 28.15 23.97
N ALA A 698 -15.72 26.91 23.82
CA ALA A 698 -14.49 26.38 24.41
C ALA A 698 -13.25 27.12 23.88
N ASP A 699 -13.12 27.24 22.56
CA ASP A 699 -11.99 27.92 21.92
C ASP A 699 -11.87 29.38 22.36
N HIS A 700 -13.00 30.09 22.38
CA HIS A 700 -13.06 31.48 22.83
C HIS A 700 -12.81 31.65 24.33
N ALA A 701 -13.28 30.71 25.17
CA ALA A 701 -13.07 30.77 26.62
C ALA A 701 -11.63 30.42 27.01
N PHE A 702 -10.94 29.57 26.24
CA PHE A 702 -9.50 29.33 26.38
C PHE A 702 -8.72 30.61 26.07
N ALA A 703 -9.05 31.30 24.96
CA ALA A 703 -8.42 32.57 24.59
C ALA A 703 -8.49 33.66 25.67
N ASP A 704 -9.61 33.71 26.42
CA ASP A 704 -9.85 34.67 27.50
C ASP A 704 -9.19 34.27 28.83
N ALA A 705 -8.64 33.05 28.95
CA ALA A 705 -8.03 32.54 30.16
C ALA A 705 -6.58 33.03 30.30
N CYS A 706 -6.42 34.28 30.76
CA CYS A 706 -5.14 35.00 30.90
C CYS A 706 -4.03 34.31 31.75
N SER A 707 -4.27 33.12 32.30
CA SER A 707 -3.33 32.31 33.09
C SER A 707 -2.86 31.04 32.36
N LEU A 708 -3.29 30.80 31.12
CA LEU A 708 -2.95 29.62 30.31
C LEU A 708 -2.10 30.02 29.10
N ASP A 709 -1.33 29.07 28.56
CA ASP A 709 -0.53 29.31 27.35
C ASP A 709 -1.41 29.31 26.09
N ASN A 710 -1.73 30.52 25.61
CA ASN A 710 -2.46 30.73 24.35
C ASN A 710 -1.70 30.27 23.08
N SER A 711 -0.48 29.75 23.18
CA SER A 711 0.22 29.06 22.10
C SER A 711 0.00 27.54 22.09
N SER A 712 -0.44 26.94 23.20
CA SER A 712 -0.92 25.56 23.27
C SER A 712 -2.15 25.36 22.38
N GLY A 713 -2.26 24.19 21.76
CA GLY A 713 -3.40 23.76 20.96
C GLY A 713 -3.78 22.32 21.26
N THR A 714 -4.95 21.91 20.78
CA THR A 714 -5.45 20.56 20.95
C THR A 714 -6.39 20.15 19.81
N THR A 715 -6.29 18.90 19.37
CA THR A 715 -7.30 18.29 18.51
C THR A 715 -8.43 17.71 19.35
N VAL A 716 -9.67 17.79 18.87
CA VAL A 716 -10.84 17.52 19.71
C VAL A 716 -11.78 16.54 19.04
N LEU A 717 -11.77 15.30 19.53
CA LEU A 717 -12.71 14.25 19.12
C LEU A 717 -13.63 13.91 20.29
N THR A 718 -14.94 14.06 20.10
CA THR A 718 -15.95 13.72 21.11
C THR A 718 -17.06 12.84 20.54
N ALA A 719 -17.69 12.03 21.40
CA ALA A 719 -18.85 11.23 21.10
C ALA A 719 -19.92 11.43 22.18
N LEU A 720 -21.06 12.04 21.82
CA LEU A 720 -22.23 12.22 22.68
C LEU A 720 -23.30 11.20 22.28
N ILE A 721 -23.83 10.44 23.24
CA ILE A 721 -24.80 9.37 22.99
C ILE A 721 -26.06 9.56 23.85
N PHE A 722 -27.24 9.41 23.23
CA PHE A 722 -28.55 9.50 23.88
C PHE A 722 -29.54 8.49 23.30
N GLY A 723 -30.00 7.56 24.14
CA GLY A 723 -30.74 6.36 23.72
C GLY A 723 -29.90 5.51 22.78
N ARG A 724 -30.19 5.57 21.47
CA ARG A 724 -29.40 4.96 20.39
C ARG A 724 -28.73 5.98 19.46
N ASN A 725 -29.05 7.26 19.60
CA ASN A 725 -28.47 8.30 18.74
C ASN A 725 -27.08 8.64 19.25
N MET A 726 -26.09 8.57 18.38
CA MET A 726 -24.71 8.97 18.64
C MET A 726 -24.32 10.09 17.70
N VAL A 727 -23.75 11.17 18.24
CA VAL A 727 -23.12 12.25 17.47
C VAL A 727 -21.64 12.23 17.78
N VAL A 728 -20.83 11.88 16.78
CA VAL A 728 -19.39 12.07 16.80
C VAL A 728 -19.08 13.47 16.26
N ALA A 729 -18.17 14.18 16.91
CA ALA A 729 -17.72 15.51 16.52
C ALA A 729 -16.19 15.57 16.55
N ASN A 730 -15.57 15.93 15.42
CA ASN A 730 -14.12 15.97 15.28
C ASN A 730 -13.60 17.33 14.80
N ALA A 731 -12.58 17.86 15.46
CA ALA A 731 -11.80 19.04 15.08
C ALA A 731 -10.29 18.73 15.21
N GLY A 732 -9.75 18.07 14.18
CA GLY A 732 -8.35 17.68 14.03
C GLY A 732 -8.21 16.23 13.54
N ASP A 733 -7.14 15.52 13.87
CA ASP A 733 -6.76 14.21 13.31
C ASP A 733 -6.96 12.99 14.23
N CYS A 734 -7.40 13.17 15.47
CA CYS A 734 -8.06 12.11 16.23
C CYS A 734 -9.15 11.39 15.40
N ARG A 735 -9.15 10.04 15.40
CA ARG A 735 -10.15 9.24 14.67
C ARG A 735 -11.10 8.44 15.56
N ALA A 736 -12.37 8.42 15.18
CA ALA A 736 -13.42 7.57 15.74
C ALA A 736 -13.72 6.38 14.81
N VAL A 737 -13.66 5.17 15.35
CA VAL A 737 -13.85 3.92 14.58
C VAL A 737 -14.83 2.99 15.28
N LEU A 738 -15.95 2.70 14.62
CA LEU A 738 -16.99 1.80 15.09
C LEU A 738 -16.69 0.35 14.67
N GLY A 739 -16.71 -0.58 15.61
CA GLY A 739 -16.70 -2.02 15.35
C GLY A 739 -18.12 -2.52 15.08
N LYS A 740 -18.46 -2.76 13.81
CA LYS A 740 -19.77 -3.28 13.38
C LYS A 740 -19.64 -4.69 12.80
N ARG A 741 -20.08 -5.70 13.56
CA ARG A 741 -19.89 -7.15 13.26
C ARG A 741 -18.45 -7.46 12.82
N GLY A 742 -17.47 -6.93 13.54
CA GLY A 742 -16.04 -7.14 13.31
C GLY A 742 -15.42 -6.37 12.13
N ARG A 743 -16.20 -5.57 11.41
CA ARG A 743 -15.70 -4.61 10.41
C ARG A 743 -15.53 -3.24 11.04
N ALA A 744 -14.47 -2.53 10.67
CA ALA A 744 -14.31 -1.12 11.00
C ALA A 744 -15.23 -0.24 10.14
N VAL A 745 -15.87 0.75 10.76
CA VAL A 745 -16.61 1.82 10.11
C VAL A 745 -16.13 3.14 10.71
N GLU A 746 -15.44 3.96 9.92
CA GLU A 746 -14.90 5.25 10.38
C GLU A 746 -16.04 6.27 10.52
N LEU A 747 -16.10 6.94 11.68
CA LEU A 747 -17.15 7.91 12.03
C LEU A 747 -16.65 9.35 12.03
N SER A 748 -15.34 9.59 12.07
CA SER A 748 -14.72 10.88 11.74
C SER A 748 -13.77 10.72 10.56
N LYS A 749 -13.31 11.85 10.01
CA LYS A 749 -12.14 11.93 9.15
C LYS A 749 -11.09 12.78 9.84
N ASP A 750 -9.83 12.49 9.55
CA ASP A 750 -8.69 13.23 10.07
C ASP A 750 -8.56 14.56 9.31
N HIS A 751 -8.37 15.66 10.02
CA HIS A 751 -8.24 16.99 9.43
C HIS A 751 -6.77 17.40 9.26
N LYS A 752 -5.95 16.55 8.64
CA LYS A 752 -4.58 16.95 8.21
C LYS A 752 -4.70 18.01 7.08
N PRO A 753 -3.83 19.03 6.98
CA PRO A 753 -3.97 20.13 6.00
C PRO A 753 -3.95 19.69 4.54
N ASN A 754 -3.27 18.59 4.23
CA ASN A 754 -3.22 18.01 2.88
C ASN A 754 -4.53 17.33 2.43
N CYS A 755 -5.50 17.07 3.32
CA CYS A 755 -6.78 16.48 2.96
C CYS A 755 -7.59 17.44 2.06
N THR A 756 -8.13 16.94 0.94
CA THR A 756 -8.70 17.76 -0.15
C THR A 756 -9.76 18.78 0.31
N SER A 757 -10.63 18.41 1.24
CA SER A 757 -11.66 19.32 1.79
C SER A 757 -11.07 20.43 2.65
N GLU A 758 -10.03 20.12 3.43
CA GLU A 758 -9.36 21.10 4.29
C GLU A 758 -8.42 21.99 3.49
N LYS A 759 -7.66 21.44 2.53
CA LYS A 759 -6.85 22.20 1.58
C LYS A 759 -7.69 23.28 0.88
N LEU A 760 -8.82 22.88 0.27
CA LEU A 760 -9.73 23.82 -0.40
C LEU A 760 -10.39 24.82 0.56
N ARG A 761 -10.46 24.54 1.86
CA ARG A 761 -10.93 25.49 2.89
C ARG A 761 -9.83 26.47 3.28
N ILE A 762 -8.62 25.98 3.53
CA ILE A 762 -7.41 26.74 3.88
C ILE A 762 -7.06 27.76 2.80
N GLU A 763 -6.98 27.32 1.54
CA GLU A 763 -6.59 28.16 0.40
C GLU A 763 -7.62 29.29 0.14
N ARG A 764 -8.93 29.00 0.29
CA ARG A 764 -10.00 30.03 0.20
C ARG A 764 -9.95 31.07 1.32
N LEU A 765 -9.36 30.73 2.46
CA LEU A 765 -9.18 31.60 3.61
C LEU A 765 -7.80 32.31 3.60
N GLY A 766 -7.05 32.21 2.48
CA GLY A 766 -5.74 32.83 2.31
C GLY A 766 -4.59 32.10 3.00
N GLY A 767 -4.82 30.90 3.54
CA GLY A 767 -3.79 30.05 4.12
C GLY A 767 -2.99 29.28 3.08
N ILE A 768 -1.77 28.90 3.46
CA ILE A 768 -0.83 28.15 2.62
C ILE A 768 -0.56 26.80 3.28
N ILE A 769 -0.30 25.76 2.50
CA ILE A 769 0.17 24.46 3.01
C ILE A 769 1.59 24.25 2.52
N TYR A 770 2.52 24.04 3.44
CA TYR A 770 3.93 23.85 3.16
C TYR A 770 4.40 22.55 3.82
N ASP A 771 4.93 21.63 3.03
CA ASP A 771 5.37 20.28 3.45
C ASP A 771 4.32 19.49 4.28
N GLY A 772 3.03 19.73 3.98
CA GLY A 772 1.89 19.15 4.71
C GLY A 772 1.40 19.96 5.92
N TYR A 773 2.16 20.96 6.38
CA TYR A 773 1.81 21.79 7.53
C TYR A 773 1.02 23.05 7.12
N LEU A 774 0.00 23.40 7.90
CA LEU A 774 -0.76 24.64 7.79
C LEU A 774 0.14 25.83 8.11
N ASN A 775 0.26 26.75 7.16
CA ASN A 775 1.17 27.90 7.16
C ASN A 775 2.64 27.54 7.51
N GLY A 776 3.04 26.28 7.30
CA GLY A 776 4.35 25.76 7.72
C GLY A 776 4.53 25.58 9.23
N GLN A 777 3.45 25.55 10.02
CA GLN A 777 3.50 25.54 11.50
C GLN A 777 2.77 24.35 12.14
N LEU A 778 1.53 24.02 11.71
CA LEU A 778 0.73 22.95 12.34
C LEU A 778 0.48 21.75 11.41
N SER A 779 0.58 20.54 11.96
CA SER A 779 0.22 19.28 11.31
C SER A 779 -1.29 19.09 11.11
N VAL A 780 -2.12 20.00 11.64
CA VAL A 780 -3.59 19.96 11.63
C VAL A 780 -4.21 21.21 10.97
N ALA A 781 -5.36 20.99 10.32
CA ALA A 781 -6.19 22.05 9.74
C ALA A 781 -7.25 22.58 10.71
N ARG A 782 -7.53 21.84 11.79
CA ARG A 782 -8.54 22.14 12.81
C ARG A 782 -8.03 21.79 14.20
N ALA A 783 -8.22 22.70 15.15
CA ALA A 783 -7.81 22.58 16.54
C ALA A 783 -8.52 23.63 17.41
N LEU A 784 -8.62 23.38 18.71
CA LEU A 784 -8.89 24.39 19.74
C LEU A 784 -7.56 24.89 20.31
N GLY A 785 -7.50 26.13 20.81
CA GLY A 785 -6.23 26.78 21.15
C GLY A 785 -5.53 27.38 19.93
N ASP A 786 -4.20 27.37 19.88
CA ASP A 786 -3.39 27.94 18.80
C ASP A 786 -3.71 29.42 18.50
N TRP A 787 -3.98 30.22 19.53
CA TRP A 787 -4.40 31.62 19.35
C TRP A 787 -3.30 32.52 18.76
N HIS A 788 -2.04 32.09 18.87
CA HIS A 788 -0.91 32.66 18.12
C HIS A 788 -1.06 32.57 16.58
N ILE A 789 -1.81 31.58 16.07
CA ILE A 789 -2.12 31.40 14.63
C ILE A 789 -3.52 31.96 14.28
N LYS A 790 -4.49 31.88 15.20
CA LYS A 790 -5.85 32.42 14.99
C LYS A 790 -5.90 33.95 15.02
N GLY A 791 -5.05 34.59 15.82
CA GLY A 791 -5.02 36.04 15.98
C GLY A 791 -6.22 36.52 16.83
N SER A 792 -7.09 37.35 16.24
CA SER A 792 -8.28 37.86 16.95
C SER A 792 -9.53 37.05 16.63
N LYS A 793 -10.50 37.03 17.56
CA LYS A 793 -11.80 36.32 17.45
C LYS A 793 -12.68 36.75 16.26
N ALA A 794 -12.31 37.82 15.55
CA ALA A 794 -12.99 38.31 14.35
C ALA A 794 -12.13 38.16 13.07
N SER A 795 -10.95 37.53 13.18
CA SER A 795 -10.04 37.28 12.06
C SER A 795 -10.54 36.14 11.17
N ILE A 796 -10.29 36.24 9.87
CA ILE A 796 -10.48 35.13 8.93
C ILE A 796 -9.26 34.22 9.07
N CYS A 797 -9.37 33.14 9.86
CA CYS A 797 -8.27 32.20 10.06
C CYS A 797 -8.46 30.89 9.25
N PRO A 798 -7.42 30.41 8.56
CA PRO A 798 -7.36 29.06 7.99
C PRO A 798 -7.47 27.90 9.01
N LEU A 799 -7.06 28.10 10.26
CA LEU A 799 -7.23 27.13 11.35
C LEU A 799 -8.64 27.26 11.95
N SER A 800 -9.40 26.17 12.04
CA SER A 800 -10.80 26.21 12.50
C SER A 800 -11.05 25.35 13.74
N ALA A 801 -11.78 25.89 14.71
CA ALA A 801 -12.32 25.14 15.84
C ALA A 801 -13.72 24.53 15.57
N GLU A 802 -14.29 24.70 14.37
CA GLU A 802 -15.61 24.14 14.05
C GLU A 802 -15.51 22.65 13.70
N PRO A 803 -16.22 21.73 14.39
CA PRO A 803 -16.11 20.30 14.13
C PRO A 803 -16.89 19.82 12.89
N GLU A 804 -16.37 18.82 12.19
CA GLU A 804 -17.20 17.95 11.34
C GLU A 804 -18.05 17.03 12.25
N LEU A 805 -19.35 16.89 11.95
CA LEU A 805 -20.30 16.13 12.76
C LEU A 805 -20.85 14.91 12.01
N LYS A 806 -20.82 13.75 12.66
CA LYS A 806 -21.39 12.50 12.16
C LYS A 806 -22.44 11.97 13.13
N GLU A 807 -23.70 11.96 12.68
CA GLU A 807 -24.76 11.19 13.33
C GLU A 807 -24.72 9.72 12.92
N THR A 808 -24.97 8.83 13.88
CA THR A 808 -25.14 7.38 13.71
C THR A 808 -26.22 6.88 14.65
N TYR A 809 -27.05 5.93 14.20
CA TYR A 809 -28.05 5.26 15.02
C TYR A 809 -27.56 3.86 15.37
N LEU A 810 -27.35 3.59 16.66
CA LEU A 810 -26.81 2.33 17.17
C LEU A 810 -27.82 1.17 17.03
N THR A 811 -27.30 0.01 16.65
CA THR A 811 -28.03 -1.24 16.42
C THR A 811 -27.32 -2.42 17.09
N GLU A 812 -27.98 -3.58 17.17
CA GLU A 812 -27.40 -4.82 17.72
C GLU A 812 -26.15 -5.32 16.97
N GLU A 813 -25.89 -4.80 15.77
CA GLU A 813 -24.68 -5.08 15.01
C GLU A 813 -23.46 -4.24 15.44
N ASP A 814 -23.68 -3.17 16.22
CA ASP A 814 -22.67 -2.21 16.65
C ASP A 814 -22.14 -2.61 18.03
N GLU A 815 -20.90 -3.10 18.08
CA GLU A 815 -20.40 -3.88 19.21
C GLU A 815 -19.62 -2.97 20.19
N PHE A 816 -18.79 -2.08 19.63
CA PHE A 816 -17.99 -1.10 20.37
C PHE A 816 -17.54 0.06 19.46
N LEU A 817 -17.12 1.16 20.08
CA LEU A 817 -16.49 2.33 19.46
C LEU A 817 -15.07 2.49 20.01
N ILE A 818 -14.14 2.91 19.16
CA ILE A 818 -12.79 3.31 19.51
C ILE A 818 -12.65 4.81 19.22
N LEU A 819 -12.10 5.58 20.16
CA LEU A 819 -11.60 6.95 19.95
C LEU A 819 -10.10 6.94 20.28
N ALA A 820 -9.24 7.55 19.46
CA ALA A 820 -7.81 7.69 19.80
C ALA A 820 -7.12 8.87 19.08
N CYS A 821 -5.96 9.29 19.62
CA CYS A 821 -5.00 10.26 19.07
C CYS A 821 -4.30 9.76 17.79
N ASP A 822 -3.61 10.64 17.08
CA ASP A 822 -2.89 10.29 15.85
C ASP A 822 -1.72 9.32 16.09
N GLY A 823 -1.09 9.39 17.26
CA GLY A 823 -0.05 8.46 17.74
C GLY A 823 -0.48 6.99 17.81
N LEU A 824 -1.79 6.69 17.72
CA LEU A 824 -2.29 5.36 17.42
C LEU A 824 -2.50 5.14 15.91
N TRP A 825 -3.19 6.06 15.23
CA TRP A 825 -3.66 5.86 13.85
C TRP A 825 -2.54 5.87 12.80
N ASP A 826 -1.47 6.63 13.01
CA ASP A 826 -0.29 6.67 12.13
C ASP A 826 0.44 5.32 12.05
N VAL A 827 0.34 4.49 13.10
CA VAL A 827 0.93 3.14 13.18
C VAL A 827 -0.10 1.99 13.14
N MET A 828 -1.39 2.28 13.06
CA MET A 828 -2.44 1.27 13.13
C MET A 828 -3.70 1.64 12.34
N SER A 829 -4.05 0.80 11.35
CA SER A 829 -5.30 0.96 10.61
C SER A 829 -6.53 0.62 11.45
N SER A 830 -7.64 1.30 11.15
CA SER A 830 -8.96 1.15 11.76
C SER A 830 -9.43 -0.30 11.86
N GLN A 831 -9.25 -1.11 10.80
CA GLN A 831 -9.59 -2.53 10.82
C GLN A 831 -8.66 -3.36 11.70
N CYS A 832 -7.38 -2.99 11.85
CA CYS A 832 -6.47 -3.65 12.78
C CYS A 832 -6.88 -3.38 14.23
N ALA A 833 -7.16 -2.11 14.58
CA ALA A 833 -7.65 -1.72 15.90
C ALA A 833 -8.95 -2.47 16.28
N VAL A 834 -9.94 -2.49 15.38
CA VAL A 834 -11.20 -3.24 15.58
C VAL A 834 -10.95 -4.75 15.72
N THR A 835 -9.97 -5.32 15.03
CA THR A 835 -9.62 -6.75 15.16
C THR A 835 -9.01 -7.05 16.54
N ILE A 836 -8.15 -6.16 17.06
CA ILE A 836 -7.54 -6.28 18.39
C ILE A 836 -8.59 -6.14 19.50
N VAL A 837 -9.40 -5.07 19.47
CA VAL A 837 -10.45 -4.84 20.47
C VAL A 837 -11.46 -5.99 20.46
N ARG A 838 -11.92 -6.45 19.29
CA ARG A 838 -12.82 -7.62 19.24
C ARG A 838 -12.18 -8.84 19.88
N LYS A 839 -10.91 -9.13 19.58
CA LYS A 839 -10.19 -10.27 20.15
C LYS A 839 -10.09 -10.20 21.66
N GLU A 840 -9.64 -9.07 22.22
CA GLU A 840 -9.49 -8.94 23.68
C GLU A 840 -10.86 -8.92 24.39
N LEU A 841 -11.91 -8.32 23.81
CA LEU A 841 -13.28 -8.47 24.32
C LEU A 841 -13.77 -9.92 24.27
N MET A 842 -13.48 -10.67 23.20
CA MET A 842 -13.86 -12.08 23.08
C MET A 842 -13.09 -13.02 24.03
N LEU A 843 -11.93 -12.58 24.57
CA LEU A 843 -11.10 -13.35 25.50
C LEU A 843 -11.32 -12.97 26.97
N HIS A 844 -11.56 -11.69 27.24
CA HIS A 844 -11.55 -11.11 28.60
C HIS A 844 -12.76 -10.21 28.90
N ASN A 845 -13.53 -9.84 27.89
CA ASN A 845 -14.71 -8.96 27.97
C ASN A 845 -14.46 -7.62 28.70
N ASP A 846 -13.24 -7.10 28.66
CA ASP A 846 -12.82 -5.91 29.41
C ASP A 846 -12.36 -4.78 28.47
N PRO A 847 -13.04 -3.62 28.42
CA PRO A 847 -12.63 -2.49 27.59
C PRO A 847 -11.34 -1.81 28.08
N GLN A 848 -11.00 -1.89 29.37
CA GLN A 848 -9.79 -1.30 29.96
C GLN A 848 -8.53 -2.04 29.48
N ARG A 849 -8.62 -3.37 29.38
CA ARG A 849 -7.60 -4.17 28.70
C ARG A 849 -7.55 -3.91 27.19
N CYS A 850 -8.66 -3.61 26.55
CA CYS A 850 -8.70 -3.34 25.11
C CYS A 850 -8.00 -2.04 24.72
N SER A 851 -8.25 -0.93 25.45
CA SER A 851 -7.51 0.32 25.27
C SER A 851 -6.01 0.13 25.55
N LYS A 852 -5.66 -0.63 26.60
CA LYS A 852 -4.26 -0.93 26.94
C LYS A 852 -3.54 -1.75 25.87
N GLU A 853 -4.15 -2.80 25.31
CA GLU A 853 -3.50 -3.59 24.24
C GLU A 853 -3.43 -2.81 22.92
N LEU A 854 -4.39 -1.92 22.62
CA LEU A 854 -4.29 -0.98 21.49
C LEU A 854 -3.04 -0.09 21.61
N VAL A 855 -2.86 0.59 22.74
CA VAL A 855 -1.69 1.46 22.96
C VAL A 855 -0.39 0.64 22.99
N ARG A 856 -0.38 -0.52 23.66
CA ARG A 856 0.77 -1.43 23.68
C ARG A 856 1.15 -1.93 22.28
N GLU A 857 0.19 -2.17 21.40
CA GLU A 857 0.43 -2.58 20.01
C GLU A 857 0.90 -1.42 19.12
N ALA A 858 0.43 -0.19 19.35
CA ALA A 858 0.98 1.00 18.70
C ALA A 858 2.44 1.28 19.13
N LEU A 859 2.75 1.13 20.43
CA LEU A 859 4.14 1.18 20.94
C LEU A 859 5.02 0.07 20.31
N LYS A 860 4.52 -1.17 20.18
CA LYS A 860 5.21 -2.27 19.48
C LYS A 860 5.53 -1.94 18.01
N ARG A 861 4.85 -0.97 17.40
CA ARG A 861 5.06 -0.51 16.01
C ARG A 861 5.90 0.76 15.92
N ASN A 862 6.50 1.20 17.03
CA ASN A 862 7.37 2.37 17.14
C ASN A 862 6.63 3.70 16.87
N SER A 863 5.43 3.87 17.43
CA SER A 863 4.85 5.22 17.54
C SER A 863 5.81 6.17 18.24
N CYS A 864 5.88 7.39 17.74
CA CYS A 864 6.81 8.44 18.18
C CYS A 864 6.13 9.57 18.97
N ASP A 865 4.81 9.49 19.16
CA ASP A 865 4.03 10.51 19.85
C ASP A 865 3.44 10.01 21.18
N ASN A 866 2.62 10.83 21.83
CA ASN A 866 1.73 10.40 22.90
C ASN A 866 0.65 9.44 22.35
N LEU A 867 0.15 8.54 23.21
CA LEU A 867 -0.81 7.51 22.81
C LEU A 867 -1.98 7.42 23.79
N THR A 868 -3.09 8.05 23.46
CA THR A 868 -4.37 7.95 24.19
C THR A 868 -5.43 7.21 23.36
N ALA A 869 -6.03 6.17 23.94
CA ALA A 869 -7.11 5.40 23.35
C ALA A 869 -8.25 5.14 24.34
N VAL A 870 -9.49 5.32 23.90
CA VAL A 870 -10.72 5.01 24.64
C VAL A 870 -11.52 3.96 23.86
N VAL A 871 -11.94 2.90 24.54
CA VAL A 871 -12.81 1.84 24.00
C VAL A 871 -14.14 1.87 24.75
N ILE A 872 -15.24 1.99 24.03
CA ILE A 872 -16.61 2.02 24.56
C ILE A 872 -17.37 0.83 24.01
N CYS A 873 -17.87 -0.07 24.86
CA CYS A 873 -18.73 -1.18 24.45
C CYS A 873 -20.21 -0.80 24.59
N PHE A 874 -21.07 -1.39 23.74
CA PHE A 874 -22.52 -1.16 23.74
C PHE A 874 -23.35 -2.33 24.30
N SER A 875 -22.70 -3.43 24.66
CA SER A 875 -23.28 -4.66 25.18
C SER A 875 -22.54 -5.09 26.46
N PRO A 876 -23.20 -5.65 27.49
CA PRO A 876 -22.53 -6.26 28.63
C PRO A 876 -21.79 -7.55 28.22
N ASP A 877 -22.33 -8.29 27.26
CA ASP A 877 -21.75 -9.52 26.71
C ASP A 877 -20.63 -9.22 25.70
N PRO A 878 -19.64 -10.13 25.55
CA PRO A 878 -18.58 -9.99 24.55
C PRO A 878 -19.11 -10.15 23.12
N PRO A 879 -18.43 -9.59 22.10
CA PRO A 879 -18.85 -9.72 20.70
C PRO A 879 -19.04 -11.19 20.29
N PRO A 880 -20.15 -11.55 19.62
CA PRO A 880 -20.45 -12.95 19.31
C PRO A 880 -19.40 -13.56 18.37
N LYS A 881 -19.22 -14.88 18.45
CA LYS A 881 -18.40 -15.59 17.45
C LYS A 881 -19.06 -15.45 16.08
N ILE A 882 -18.35 -14.82 15.15
CA ILE A 882 -18.80 -14.72 13.76
C ILE A 882 -18.66 -16.11 13.13
N GLU A 883 -19.74 -16.89 13.15
CA GLU A 883 -19.85 -18.04 12.27
C GLU A 883 -19.89 -17.54 10.83
N ILE A 884 -18.74 -17.61 10.15
CA ILE A 884 -18.71 -17.60 8.68
C ILE A 884 -19.67 -18.73 8.25
N PRO A 885 -20.74 -18.45 7.48
CA PRO A 885 -21.64 -19.49 7.06
C PRO A 885 -20.85 -20.52 6.25
N LYS A 886 -20.60 -21.68 6.85
CA LYS A 886 -20.02 -22.81 6.12
C LYS A 886 -20.94 -23.07 4.96
N THR A 887 -20.47 -22.77 3.74
CA THR A 887 -21.24 -23.01 2.52
C THR A 887 -21.58 -24.48 2.51
N ARG A 888 -22.85 -24.78 2.82
CA ARG A 888 -23.40 -26.13 2.77
C ARG A 888 -23.49 -26.50 1.30
N TRP A 889 -22.35 -26.91 0.76
CA TRP A 889 -22.27 -27.84 -0.35
C TRP A 889 -23.12 -29.05 0.04
N ARG A 890 -24.40 -29.02 -0.32
CA ARG A 890 -25.23 -30.22 -0.40
C ARG A 890 -24.54 -31.08 -1.45
N ARG A 891 -23.65 -31.97 -0.99
CA ARG A 891 -23.15 -33.08 -1.79
C ARG A 891 -24.31 -34.02 -2.06
N SER A 892 -25.18 -33.64 -2.99
CA SER A 892 -26.04 -34.56 -3.71
C SER A 892 -25.12 -35.41 -4.58
N VAL A 893 -24.49 -36.41 -3.96
CA VAL A 893 -23.97 -37.56 -4.70
C VAL A 893 -25.20 -38.19 -5.35
N SER A 894 -25.23 -38.28 -6.67
CA SER A 894 -26.33 -38.97 -7.35
C SER A 894 -26.29 -40.46 -7.02
N ALA A 895 -27.39 -41.18 -7.29
CA ALA A 895 -27.40 -42.63 -7.13
C ALA A 895 -26.27 -43.29 -7.94
N ASP A 896 -25.95 -42.73 -9.11
CA ASP A 896 -24.87 -43.17 -10.01
C ASP A 896 -23.50 -43.02 -9.35
N GLY A 897 -23.24 -41.93 -8.62
CA GLY A 897 -21.99 -41.74 -7.87
C GLY A 897 -21.80 -42.75 -6.73
N ILE A 898 -22.90 -43.24 -6.13
CA ILE A 898 -22.86 -44.33 -5.13
C ILE A 898 -22.65 -45.69 -5.81
N ASN A 899 -23.30 -45.92 -6.96
CA ASN A 899 -23.12 -47.15 -7.73
C ASN A 899 -21.71 -47.28 -8.31
N TYR A 900 -21.10 -46.17 -8.76
CA TYR A 900 -19.72 -46.14 -9.22
C TYR A 900 -18.73 -46.46 -8.09
N LEU A 901 -18.97 -45.94 -6.88
CA LEU A 901 -18.17 -46.28 -5.70
C LEU A 901 -18.32 -47.74 -5.27
N LYS A 902 -19.51 -48.35 -5.42
CA LYS A 902 -19.67 -49.81 -5.22
C LYS A 902 -18.88 -50.61 -6.25
N GLY A 903 -19.03 -50.32 -7.54
CA GLY A 903 -18.28 -50.99 -8.61
C GLY A 903 -16.75 -50.88 -8.47
N PHE A 904 -16.24 -49.88 -7.75
CA PHE A 904 -14.82 -49.73 -7.44
C PHE A 904 -14.37 -50.49 -6.17
N LEU A 905 -15.30 -50.83 -5.27
CA LEU A 905 -15.04 -51.60 -4.04
C LEU A 905 -15.30 -53.10 -4.23
N ASP A 906 -16.21 -53.48 -5.12
CA ASP A 906 -16.51 -54.87 -5.48
C ASP A 906 -15.46 -55.49 -6.45
N ASN A 907 -14.40 -54.74 -6.79
CA ASN A 907 -13.28 -55.14 -7.65
C ASN A 907 -11.90 -54.95 -6.96
N ALA A 908 -11.84 -55.01 -5.63
CA ALA A 908 -10.64 -54.86 -4.81
C ALA A 908 -10.55 -55.96 -3.72
#